data_AF-A0A973H8C1-F1
#
_entry.id   AF-A0A973H8C1-F1
#
_cell.length_a   1.000
_cell.length_b   1.000
_cell.length_c   1.000
_cell.angle_alpha   90.00
_cell.angle_beta   90.00
_cell.angle_gamma   90.00
#
_symmetry.space_group_name_H-M   'P 1'
#
loop_
_entity.id
_entity.type
_entity.pdbx_description
1 polymer ?
#
loop_
_entity_poly.entity_id
_entity_poly.type
_entity_poly.pdbx_seq_one_letter_code
_entity_poly.pdbx_strand_id
1 'polypeptide(L)'
;MRRHGRRAILARAIRRTAMGAATAVVLAVTTAAPTHAAEDPGPSRPLTGSRAIPGSGAVVTLVTGDRVLVTKDGAVALPGEDGTTPFTQTRQDGDDLYVYPEGAIEALAAGRVDEELFNVTGLVRQGYDDAHTDTLPLIATYDRAVTARSVPKTPRGAARDRVLDSIDGVALDAEKEKARTFWDDVDQGSFKKLWLDAKVSATLDRSTRQVHAPEAWAAGYDGKGTKVAVLDTGVDADHPDLKGRISAAKNFTDSADADDHQGHGTHTTSTVGGTGAASDGRKKGVAPGAELLNGKVLNDQGYGETSWIIAGMQWAVDQGADVVSMSLGNPEQTDCTDPMAQATEELARSSTDTLFVIAAGNSGPGNNTVSSPGCAPSVLTVGAVDRDDSTANFSSRGPAYGSHTLKPEITAPGVDISAANAGGRGVYAYRSMSGTSMATPHVAGAAALVRQRHPDWSAARIKAALVSSADAGIPGDVRETGGGRLDVKAAVDQTVLGAPAVQAGTYDWPQDATDRTTVSVPYTNTTDRAVELKLSVTGITGNDGSTVRSPVARLGTASLTVPAGKTVEIPLRVDPTATLKRAQYGDITGRILAEAAGGVTVSTPFSLYVQPETVTLRVKLIDRLGNPATGASSVDVIGTDDATGERRFNDGAVDQTYAIRPGSYFLSSFITTPETAGTLYDSLSYLARPQLEIRGDTTVVLDARGAHHLRVRTDQPTELRGATLGFARSWDDTWLHGGTAAGGRSLRGYYASVSGKATDGTFEFDSFWRAAAPQITELAVVGGQKLHPVTASTSSANLDGTGRAPLYDAKSGTEEELSGAKGKIALVELPDSGSAYDVANRAKAAGAVAVLGYREAPGRWYPSAGFTGGTLPILGIPTEEARALLAAGSDVTLRWTATAKSPYLYNLAYPETGEIRSDRAYHARDRELAATQTTYKSMSGGATDHIDLQTMTRPNGLSGYFGDLETVPAPFTRTEFLTPGTTGWGHQLSSSFPWGEFMIDPVRTYEKGERRQEEWYGGVLAPTGPLDDTGTEALAAERQGNLIGVAPAFYGDTQHIGVQGSFGDLGNMILKRNGETIGDSPYPFGVFTVPAQESSYELTLNTAKFGQPARVWNRTAQTTTTWSFRSALDENASSQGIPLLFPHYALPEDGLKTLPAKAGQRITLTATGHAGYHPGALTSVRLAYSYDGGETWTQARTERRDGVWS
;
A
#
# COMPACT_ATOMS: atom_id res chain seq x y z
N MET A 1 -39.82 49.19 8.41
CA MET A 1 -39.23 49.63 7.12
C MET A 1 -37.71 49.46 7.14
N ARG A 2 -37.01 49.69 6.02
CA ARG A 2 -35.60 49.30 5.80
C ARG A 2 -34.55 50.25 6.39
N ARG A 3 -33.44 49.69 6.92
CA ARG A 3 -32.01 49.91 6.55
C ARG A 3 -31.13 49.23 7.61
N HIS A 4 -30.52 48.06 7.37
CA HIS A 4 -29.28 47.82 6.59
C HIS A 4 -28.03 48.57 7.09
N GLY A 5 -27.16 47.84 7.79
CA GLY A 5 -25.70 48.03 7.80
C GLY A 5 -25.05 46.71 7.38
N ARG A 6 -24.08 46.73 6.45
CA ARG A 6 -23.39 45.52 5.97
C ARG A 6 -22.14 45.26 6.82
N ARG A 7 -21.92 44.01 7.23
CA ARG A 7 -20.57 43.43 7.38
C ARG A 7 -20.36 42.43 6.25
N ALA A 8 -19.22 42.50 5.58
CA ALA A 8 -18.84 41.49 4.60
C ALA A 8 -18.24 40.29 5.33
N ILE A 9 -18.81 39.11 5.10
CA ILE A 9 -18.18 37.83 5.43
C ILE A 9 -17.48 37.37 4.15
N LEU A 10 -16.18 37.07 4.20
CA LEU A 10 -15.55 36.32 3.12
C LEU A 10 -16.09 34.90 3.16
N ALA A 11 -17.00 34.58 2.24
CA ALA A 11 -17.44 33.22 2.01
C ALA A 11 -16.29 32.42 1.37
N ARG A 12 -15.46 31.79 2.20
CA ARG A 12 -14.47 30.81 1.74
C ARG A 12 -15.25 29.62 1.19
N ALA A 13 -15.20 29.40 -0.13
CA ALA A 13 -16.02 28.40 -0.79
C ALA A 13 -15.65 26.99 -0.30
N ILE A 14 -16.61 26.29 0.30
CA ILE A 14 -16.43 24.93 0.82
C ILE A 14 -16.41 23.98 -0.38
N ARG A 15 -15.20 23.62 -0.87
CA ARG A 15 -15.02 22.50 -1.79
C ARG A 15 -15.24 21.20 -1.03
N ARG A 16 -16.46 20.67 -1.05
CA ARG A 16 -16.74 19.30 -0.61
C ARG A 16 -16.19 18.33 -1.65
N THR A 17 -15.03 17.73 -1.35
CA THR A 17 -14.47 16.60 -2.09
C THR A 17 -14.57 15.36 -1.22
N ALA A 18 -15.76 14.76 -1.19
CA ALA A 18 -15.92 13.41 -0.66
C ALA A 18 -15.42 12.43 -1.74
N MET A 19 -14.25 11.85 -1.53
CA MET A 19 -13.72 10.76 -2.36
C MET A 19 -13.88 9.46 -1.59
N GLY A 20 -15.08 8.88 -1.65
CA GLY A 20 -15.25 7.44 -1.49
C GLY A 20 -15.10 6.78 -2.87
N ALA A 21 -14.42 5.64 -2.93
CA ALA A 21 -14.33 4.79 -4.11
C ALA A 21 -13.95 3.37 -3.67
N ALA A 22 -14.76 2.35 -3.99
CA ALA A 22 -14.39 0.95 -3.81
C ALA A 22 -13.61 0.41 -5.03
N THR A 23 -12.66 -0.54 -4.87
CA THR A 23 -12.14 -1.29 -6.04
C THR A 23 -11.53 -2.66 -5.74
N ALA A 24 -11.89 -3.67 -6.54
CA ALA A 24 -11.24 -4.99 -6.58
C ALA A 24 -10.10 -5.08 -7.63
N VAL A 25 -9.52 -6.28 -7.82
CA VAL A 25 -8.06 -6.55 -8.00
C VAL A 25 -7.81 -7.48 -9.22
N VAL A 26 -6.71 -7.48 -10.02
CA VAL A 26 -5.26 -7.72 -9.77
C VAL A 26 -4.30 -7.23 -10.91
N LEU A 27 -3.09 -6.79 -10.58
CA LEU A 27 -1.81 -6.65 -11.34
C LEU A 27 -1.72 -6.68 -12.90
N ALA A 28 -1.07 -5.63 -13.45
CA ALA A 28 0.04 -5.72 -14.43
C ALA A 28 0.71 -4.33 -14.70
N VAL A 29 2.05 -4.20 -14.62
CA VAL A 29 2.78 -2.94 -14.90
C VAL A 29 3.37 -2.88 -16.31
N THR A 30 3.22 -1.72 -16.96
CA THR A 30 4.30 -1.05 -17.72
C THR A 30 4.20 0.47 -17.52
N THR A 31 5.34 1.17 -17.50
CA THR A 31 5.43 2.59 -17.14
C THR A 31 5.63 3.51 -18.35
N ALA A 32 4.89 4.62 -18.40
CA ALA A 32 5.19 5.75 -19.28
C ALA A 32 4.54 7.05 -18.77
N ALA A 33 5.37 7.95 -18.25
CA ALA A 33 5.10 9.40 -18.23
C ALA A 33 6.11 10.05 -19.23
N PRO A 34 5.83 11.23 -19.83
CA PRO A 34 6.08 12.46 -19.06
C PRO A 34 5.21 13.69 -19.40
N THR A 35 5.19 14.63 -18.45
CA THR A 35 5.16 16.11 -18.56
C THR A 35 4.53 16.80 -19.80
N HIS A 36 3.66 17.80 -19.66
CA HIS A 36 3.97 19.10 -19.03
C HIS A 36 2.71 19.92 -18.68
N ALA A 37 2.89 20.94 -17.82
CA ALA A 37 1.87 21.93 -17.51
C ALA A 37 1.95 23.18 -18.41
N ALA A 38 0.79 23.77 -18.73
CA ALA A 38 0.66 25.16 -19.15
C ALA A 38 -0.71 25.71 -18.71
N GLU A 39 -0.68 26.73 -17.84
CA GLU A 39 -1.75 27.68 -17.49
C GLU A 39 -3.12 27.14 -17.01
N ASP A 40 -3.42 27.36 -15.73
CA ASP A 40 -4.77 27.20 -15.13
C ASP A 40 -5.62 28.45 -15.37
N PRO A 41 -6.83 28.30 -15.95
CA PRO A 41 -7.93 29.19 -15.59
C PRO A 41 -9.27 28.47 -15.31
N GLY A 42 -9.28 27.33 -14.61
CA GLY A 42 -10.52 26.78 -14.05
C GLY A 42 -10.49 25.30 -13.65
N PRO A 43 -11.26 24.90 -12.61
CA PRO A 43 -11.30 23.52 -12.14
C PRO A 43 -11.98 22.59 -13.17
N SER A 44 -11.18 21.72 -13.79
CA SER A 44 -11.64 20.62 -14.64
C SER A 44 -11.25 19.27 -14.03
N ARG A 45 -12.10 18.27 -14.23
CA ARG A 45 -11.90 16.89 -13.73
C ARG A 45 -10.91 16.17 -14.65
N PRO A 46 -9.98 15.35 -14.12
CA PRO A 46 -9.11 14.50 -14.94
C PRO A 46 -9.90 13.71 -15.98
N LEU A 47 -9.41 13.76 -17.23
CA LEU A 47 -10.00 13.12 -18.40
C LEU A 47 -10.23 11.61 -18.18
N THR A 48 -11.39 11.07 -18.57
CA THR A 48 -11.69 9.63 -18.53
C THR A 48 -10.55 8.83 -19.18
N GLY A 49 -10.06 7.77 -18.54
CA GLY A 49 -8.93 6.96 -19.05
C GLY A 49 -7.55 7.63 -19.00
N SER A 50 -7.41 8.91 -18.59
CA SER A 50 -6.10 9.56 -18.34
C SER A 50 -5.47 9.18 -17.01
N ARG A 51 -6.25 8.52 -16.15
CA ARG A 51 -5.78 7.74 -15.02
C ARG A 51 -6.18 6.30 -15.31
N ALA A 52 -5.31 5.36 -14.97
CA ALA A 52 -5.75 3.99 -14.77
C ALA A 52 -6.88 3.98 -13.73
N ILE A 53 -7.86 3.08 -13.88
CA ILE A 53 -8.84 2.84 -12.82
C ILE A 53 -8.05 2.30 -11.61
N PRO A 54 -7.98 3.02 -10.47
CA PRO A 54 -7.08 2.62 -9.39
C PRO A 54 -7.67 1.40 -8.69
N GLY A 55 -6.95 0.28 -8.65
CA GLY A 55 -7.41 -0.85 -7.83
C GLY A 55 -6.92 -2.24 -8.17
N SER A 56 -6.23 -2.46 -9.30
CA SER A 56 -5.58 -3.73 -9.61
C SER A 56 -4.42 -4.00 -8.62
N GLY A 57 -4.77 -4.40 -7.40
CA GLY A 57 -3.85 -4.75 -6.31
C GLY A 57 -2.96 -5.93 -6.65
N ALA A 58 -2.09 -6.34 -5.72
CA ALA A 58 -0.93 -7.15 -6.03
C ALA A 58 -0.72 -8.33 -5.09
N VAL A 59 -0.19 -9.44 -5.62
CA VAL A 59 0.15 -10.61 -4.82
C VAL A 59 1.60 -10.51 -4.39
N VAL A 60 1.88 -10.42 -3.10
CA VAL A 60 3.22 -10.42 -2.53
C VAL A 60 3.44 -11.75 -1.81
N THR A 61 4.37 -12.57 -2.29
CA THR A 61 4.95 -13.65 -1.48
C THR A 61 5.92 -13.03 -0.48
N LEU A 62 5.57 -13.09 0.81
CA LEU A 62 6.40 -12.63 1.92
C LEU A 62 7.64 -13.51 2.11
N VAL A 63 8.60 -13.01 2.89
CA VAL A 63 9.82 -13.73 3.28
C VAL A 63 9.57 -15.07 3.99
N THR A 64 8.38 -15.29 4.56
CA THR A 64 7.94 -16.56 5.17
C THR A 64 7.42 -17.60 4.16
N GLY A 65 7.23 -17.21 2.90
CA GLY A 65 6.48 -17.96 1.88
C GLY A 65 4.96 -17.84 2.01
N ASP A 66 4.44 -17.05 2.96
CA ASP A 66 3.02 -16.71 3.01
C ASP A 66 2.70 -15.67 1.93
N ARG A 67 1.66 -15.93 1.14
CA ARG A 67 1.28 -15.07 0.02
C ARG A 67 0.18 -14.12 0.45
N VAL A 68 0.23 -12.86 0.01
CA VAL A 68 -0.68 -11.80 0.46
C VAL A 68 -1.22 -11.04 -0.74
N LEU A 69 -2.54 -10.92 -0.84
CA LEU A 69 -3.20 -10.05 -1.81
C LEU A 69 -3.35 -8.65 -1.22
N VAL A 70 -2.46 -7.76 -1.63
CA VAL A 70 -2.44 -6.33 -1.32
C VAL A 70 -3.48 -5.60 -2.15
N THR A 71 -4.26 -4.72 -1.54
CA THR A 71 -5.25 -3.89 -2.23
C THR A 71 -5.20 -2.46 -1.67
N LYS A 72 -5.82 -1.51 -2.38
CA LYS A 72 -6.04 -0.15 -1.87
C LYS A 72 -7.02 -0.06 -0.69
N ASP A 73 -7.80 -1.11 -0.45
CA ASP A 73 -8.83 -1.20 0.59
C ASP A 73 -8.40 -2.12 1.77
N GLY A 74 -7.11 -2.47 1.85
CA GLY A 74 -6.54 -3.42 2.81
C GLY A 74 -5.84 -4.61 2.14
N ALA A 75 -5.38 -5.60 2.91
CA ALA A 75 -4.68 -6.77 2.39
C ALA A 75 -5.18 -8.06 3.04
N VAL A 76 -5.16 -9.17 2.30
CA VAL A 76 -5.64 -10.48 2.78
C VAL A 76 -4.64 -11.58 2.47
N ALA A 77 -4.40 -12.47 3.44
CA ALA A 77 -3.62 -13.69 3.22
C ALA A 77 -4.25 -14.53 2.10
N LEU A 78 -3.46 -14.82 1.07
CA LEU A 78 -3.78 -15.90 0.14
C LEU A 78 -3.48 -17.26 0.80
N PRO A 79 -4.11 -18.33 0.30
CA PRO A 79 -3.94 -19.67 0.85
C PRO A 79 -2.62 -20.28 0.38
N GLY A 80 -2.04 -21.15 1.21
CA GLY A 80 -1.02 -22.11 0.78
C GLY A 80 -1.60 -23.15 -0.20
N GLU A 81 -0.71 -23.90 -0.86
CA GLU A 81 -1.12 -24.97 -1.80
C GLU A 81 -1.94 -26.09 -1.13
N ASP A 82 -1.79 -26.26 0.19
CA ASP A 82 -2.58 -27.18 1.02
C ASP A 82 -4.01 -26.70 1.32
N GLY A 83 -4.35 -25.46 0.94
CA GLY A 83 -5.63 -24.83 1.23
C GLY A 83 -5.78 -24.32 2.66
N THR A 84 -4.68 -24.16 3.40
CA THR A 84 -4.64 -23.39 4.65
C THR A 84 -4.48 -21.90 4.35
N THR A 85 -5.26 -21.05 5.01
CA THR A 85 -4.99 -19.61 5.06
C THR A 85 -4.22 -19.34 6.35
N PRO A 86 -2.97 -18.83 6.31
CA PRO A 86 -2.22 -18.52 7.52
C PRO A 86 -2.93 -17.42 8.31
N PHE A 87 -2.84 -17.45 9.64
CA PHE A 87 -3.32 -16.34 10.45
C PHE A 87 -2.41 -15.13 10.22
N THR A 88 -2.97 -14.03 9.71
CA THR A 88 -2.22 -12.78 9.45
C THR A 88 -2.86 -11.60 10.18
N GLN A 89 -2.02 -10.76 10.79
CA GLN A 89 -2.43 -9.47 11.33
C GLN A 89 -2.04 -8.35 10.36
N THR A 90 -2.91 -7.35 10.19
CA THR A 90 -2.67 -6.20 9.31
C THR A 90 -2.52 -4.91 10.13
N ARG A 91 -1.47 -4.12 9.89
CA ARG A 91 -1.31 -2.74 10.41
C ARG A 91 -1.31 -1.80 9.21
N GLN A 92 -2.08 -0.72 9.27
CA GLN A 92 -1.94 0.39 8.34
C GLN A 92 -1.33 1.59 9.07
N ASP A 93 -0.31 2.20 8.48
CA ASP A 93 0.39 3.38 8.98
C ASP A 93 0.54 4.39 7.82
N GLY A 94 -0.32 5.42 7.83
CA GLY A 94 -0.46 6.33 6.68
C GLY A 94 -0.92 5.61 5.40
N ASP A 95 -0.15 5.79 4.32
CA ASP A 95 -0.34 5.13 3.02
C ASP A 95 0.33 3.74 2.96
N ASP A 96 0.93 3.27 4.07
CA ASP A 96 1.58 1.96 4.16
C ASP A 96 0.78 0.92 4.95
N LEU A 97 0.91 -0.33 4.54
CA LEU A 97 0.11 -1.46 4.97
C LEU A 97 1.01 -2.67 5.13
N TYR A 98 1.13 -3.14 6.36
CA TYR A 98 1.94 -4.25 6.78
C TYR A 98 1.07 -5.48 7.01
N VAL A 99 1.56 -6.68 6.65
CA VAL A 99 0.89 -7.96 6.90
C VAL A 99 1.85 -8.94 7.55
N TYR A 100 1.64 -9.19 8.84
CA TYR A 100 2.45 -10.10 9.64
C TYR A 100 1.77 -11.48 9.70
N PRO A 101 2.35 -12.52 9.08
CA PRO A 101 1.88 -13.89 9.24
C PRO A 101 2.32 -14.46 10.58
N GLU A 102 1.55 -15.42 11.10
CA GLU A 102 1.79 -16.15 12.35
C GLU A 102 3.26 -16.59 12.52
N GLY A 103 3.86 -17.16 11.47
CA GLY A 103 5.25 -17.61 11.46
C GLY A 103 6.31 -16.51 11.55
N ALA A 104 5.95 -15.23 11.38
CA ALA A 104 6.84 -14.08 11.53
C ALA A 104 6.80 -13.42 12.92
N ILE A 105 5.73 -13.64 13.69
CA ILE A 105 5.45 -12.86 14.91
C ILE A 105 6.58 -12.97 15.95
N GLU A 106 7.10 -14.17 16.20
CA GLU A 106 8.22 -14.35 17.15
C GLU A 106 9.52 -13.71 16.64
N ALA A 107 9.79 -13.77 15.33
CA ALA A 107 11.00 -13.21 14.73
C ALA A 107 10.99 -11.67 14.76
N LEU A 108 9.83 -11.05 14.49
CA LEU A 108 9.58 -9.62 14.62
C LEU A 108 9.64 -9.16 16.09
N ALA A 109 8.95 -9.85 17.00
CA ALA A 109 8.96 -9.53 18.43
C ALA A 109 10.35 -9.66 19.07
N ALA A 110 11.21 -10.52 18.52
CA ALA A 110 12.62 -10.65 18.90
C ALA A 110 13.58 -9.68 18.17
N GLY A 111 13.10 -8.84 17.25
CA GLY A 111 13.91 -7.93 16.43
C GLY A 111 14.86 -8.62 15.43
N ARG A 112 14.66 -9.93 15.16
CA ARG A 112 15.51 -10.77 14.29
C ARG A 112 15.23 -10.55 12.79
N VAL A 113 14.11 -9.95 12.45
CA VAL A 113 13.67 -9.71 11.06
C VAL A 113 13.04 -8.32 11.00
N ASP A 114 13.25 -7.62 9.90
CA ASP A 114 12.81 -6.24 9.70
C ASP A 114 11.32 -6.11 9.39
N GLU A 115 10.71 -4.98 9.78
CA GLU A 115 9.26 -4.79 9.63
C GLU A 115 8.86 -4.54 8.16
N GLU A 116 9.75 -3.93 7.36
CA GLU A 116 9.52 -3.62 5.95
C GLU A 116 9.46 -4.87 5.05
N LEU A 117 10.02 -6.00 5.49
CA LEU A 117 9.80 -7.33 4.87
C LEU A 117 8.33 -7.79 4.92
N PHE A 118 7.52 -7.09 5.70
CA PHE A 118 6.08 -7.29 5.85
C PHE A 118 5.28 -6.06 5.40
N ASN A 119 5.92 -4.95 5.02
CA ASN A 119 5.25 -3.80 4.42
C ASN A 119 4.84 -4.13 2.98
N VAL A 120 3.65 -4.69 2.81
CA VAL A 120 3.22 -5.19 1.51
C VAL A 120 2.90 -4.08 0.51
N THR A 121 2.55 -2.86 0.95
CA THR A 121 2.53 -1.69 0.05
C THR A 121 3.91 -1.15 -0.25
N GLY A 122 4.83 -1.15 0.70
CA GLY A 122 6.25 -0.84 0.48
C GLY A 122 6.83 -1.73 -0.61
N LEU A 123 6.67 -3.04 -0.45
CA LEU A 123 7.03 -4.06 -1.44
C LEU A 123 6.36 -3.83 -2.80
N VAL A 124 5.06 -3.52 -2.87
CA VAL A 124 4.34 -3.27 -4.13
C VAL A 124 4.76 -1.96 -4.82
N ARG A 125 4.94 -0.87 -4.08
CA ARG A 125 5.47 0.40 -4.62
C ARG A 125 6.90 0.23 -5.14
N GLN A 126 7.62 -0.74 -4.58
CA GLN A 126 8.93 -1.18 -5.01
C GLN A 126 8.89 -2.38 -5.98
N GLY A 127 7.73 -2.75 -6.55
CA GLY A 127 7.63 -3.83 -7.53
C GLY A 127 8.30 -5.14 -7.09
N TYR A 128 8.13 -5.50 -5.82
CA TYR A 128 8.56 -6.77 -5.22
C TYR A 128 7.40 -7.77 -5.06
N ASP A 129 6.27 -7.49 -5.67
CA ASP A 129 5.16 -8.44 -5.85
C ASP A 129 5.45 -9.50 -6.94
N ASP A 130 4.61 -10.52 -6.99
CA ASP A 130 4.77 -11.77 -7.75
C ASP A 130 4.53 -11.62 -9.26
N ALA A 131 4.11 -10.46 -9.77
CA ALA A 131 4.08 -10.21 -11.22
C ALA A 131 5.29 -9.41 -11.71
N HIS A 132 6.11 -8.87 -10.80
CA HIS A 132 7.27 -8.04 -11.14
C HIS A 132 8.61 -8.66 -10.69
N THR A 133 8.61 -9.65 -9.80
CA THR A 133 9.81 -10.44 -9.47
C THR A 133 9.50 -11.84 -8.93
N ASP A 134 10.37 -12.79 -9.29
CA ASP A 134 10.38 -14.19 -8.83
C ASP A 134 11.17 -14.35 -7.50
N THR A 135 12.00 -13.36 -7.15
CA THR A 135 12.81 -13.32 -5.92
C THR A 135 12.43 -12.14 -5.02
N LEU A 136 12.69 -12.28 -3.73
CA LEU A 136 12.69 -11.17 -2.76
C LEU A 136 14.16 -10.93 -2.35
N PRO A 137 14.76 -9.75 -2.66
CA PRO A 137 16.13 -9.45 -2.25
C PRO A 137 16.19 -9.03 -0.78
N LEU A 138 17.19 -9.55 -0.07
CA LEU A 138 17.33 -9.46 1.38
C LEU A 138 18.78 -9.18 1.79
N ILE A 139 18.98 -8.57 2.95
CA ILE A 139 20.31 -8.50 3.62
C ILE A 139 20.25 -9.19 4.98
N ALA A 140 21.10 -10.20 5.19
CA ALA A 140 21.31 -10.85 6.48
C ALA A 140 22.61 -10.37 7.14
N THR A 141 22.55 -9.79 8.34
CA THR A 141 23.72 -9.38 9.14
C THR A 141 24.00 -10.37 10.27
N TYR A 142 25.23 -10.41 10.79
CA TYR A 142 25.67 -11.41 11.79
C TYR A 142 26.45 -10.75 12.95
N ASP A 143 26.42 -11.35 14.15
CA ASP A 143 27.21 -10.88 15.32
C ASP A 143 28.69 -11.32 15.29
N ARG A 144 29.26 -11.51 14.10
CA ARG A 144 30.65 -11.95 13.90
C ARG A 144 31.18 -11.51 12.54
N ALA A 145 32.48 -11.27 12.47
CA ALA A 145 33.19 -10.85 11.26
C ALA A 145 32.87 -11.73 10.02
N VAL A 146 32.07 -11.20 9.09
CA VAL A 146 31.75 -11.83 7.81
C VAL A 146 32.67 -11.26 6.74
N THR A 147 33.43 -12.14 6.10
CA THR A 147 34.32 -11.80 4.99
C THR A 147 34.16 -12.85 3.91
N ALA A 148 34.63 -12.57 2.70
CA ALA A 148 34.71 -13.55 1.60
C ALA A 148 35.47 -14.87 1.95
N ARG A 149 36.17 -14.96 3.09
CA ARG A 149 36.82 -16.20 3.59
C ARG A 149 36.11 -16.85 4.79
N SER A 150 35.15 -16.17 5.43
CA SER A 150 34.41 -16.63 6.60
C SER A 150 32.89 -16.69 6.40
N VAL A 151 32.41 -16.50 5.17
CA VAL A 151 30.97 -16.43 4.82
C VAL A 151 30.19 -17.61 5.41
N PRO A 152 29.10 -17.34 6.15
CA PRO A 152 28.14 -18.36 6.56
C PRO A 152 27.59 -19.17 5.36
N LYS A 153 27.11 -20.40 5.64
CA LYS A 153 26.44 -21.21 4.62
C LYS A 153 25.13 -20.51 4.23
N THR A 154 24.92 -20.29 2.92
CA THR A 154 23.66 -19.78 2.38
C THR A 154 22.47 -20.66 2.83
N PRO A 155 21.36 -20.08 3.31
CA PRO A 155 20.14 -20.82 3.60
C PRO A 155 19.59 -21.55 2.36
N ARG A 156 18.89 -22.66 2.57
CA ARG A 156 18.12 -23.34 1.51
C ARG A 156 17.06 -22.39 0.94
N GLY A 157 16.78 -22.45 -0.36
CA GLY A 157 15.74 -21.60 -0.98
C GLY A 157 16.13 -20.14 -1.24
N ALA A 158 17.35 -19.73 -0.91
CA ALA A 158 17.92 -18.47 -1.37
C ALA A 158 19.20 -18.68 -2.20
N ALA A 159 19.39 -17.86 -3.23
CA ALA A 159 20.70 -17.63 -3.80
C ALA A 159 21.47 -16.62 -2.93
N ARG A 160 22.80 -16.67 -2.99
CA ARG A 160 23.66 -15.61 -2.45
C ARG A 160 24.21 -14.82 -3.61
N ASP A 161 23.88 -13.55 -3.66
CA ASP A 161 24.49 -12.58 -4.55
C ASP A 161 25.88 -12.17 -4.00
N ARG A 162 25.98 -11.17 -3.10
CA ARG A 162 27.29 -10.70 -2.58
C ARG A 162 27.45 -10.72 -1.07
N VAL A 163 28.70 -10.58 -0.65
CA VAL A 163 29.10 -10.41 0.76
C VAL A 163 29.31 -8.93 1.01
N LEU A 164 28.84 -8.45 2.16
CA LEU A 164 28.87 -7.04 2.57
C LEU A 164 29.77 -6.92 3.80
N ASP A 165 31.08 -7.05 3.56
CA ASP A 165 32.16 -7.05 4.57
C ASP A 165 32.15 -5.80 5.49
N SER A 166 31.50 -4.70 5.09
CA SER A 166 31.40 -3.45 5.87
C SER A 166 30.29 -3.42 6.94
N ILE A 167 29.41 -4.42 6.95
CA ILE A 167 28.24 -4.52 7.86
C ILE A 167 28.10 -5.91 8.51
N ASP A 168 29.17 -6.74 8.41
CA ASP A 168 29.15 -8.16 8.72
C ASP A 168 27.93 -8.89 8.11
N GLY A 169 27.68 -8.62 6.82
CA GLY A 169 26.44 -9.01 6.13
C GLY A 169 26.60 -9.79 4.83
N VAL A 170 25.48 -10.31 4.34
CA VAL A 170 25.36 -11.06 3.08
C VAL A 170 24.04 -10.69 2.41
N ALA A 171 24.08 -10.36 1.12
CA ALA A 171 22.89 -10.18 0.29
C ALA A 171 22.40 -11.52 -0.26
N LEU A 172 21.09 -11.72 -0.23
CA LEU A 172 20.41 -12.99 -0.52
C LEU A 172 19.16 -12.74 -1.36
N ASP A 173 19.04 -13.45 -2.49
CA ASP A 173 17.79 -13.55 -3.24
C ASP A 173 16.99 -14.74 -2.70
N ALA A 174 15.96 -14.50 -1.90
CA ALA A 174 15.03 -15.56 -1.54
C ALA A 174 14.12 -15.88 -2.74
N GLU A 175 14.19 -17.11 -3.26
CA GLU A 175 13.31 -17.56 -4.34
C GLU A 175 11.89 -17.70 -3.78
N LYS A 176 10.90 -16.99 -4.33
CA LYS A 176 9.53 -16.95 -3.76
C LYS A 176 8.87 -18.32 -3.72
N GLU A 177 9.05 -19.14 -4.76
CA GLU A 177 8.59 -20.55 -4.79
C GLU A 177 9.17 -21.39 -3.65
N LYS A 178 10.29 -20.97 -3.06
CA LYS A 178 10.99 -21.66 -1.98
C LYS A 178 11.03 -20.85 -0.67
N ALA A 179 10.32 -19.72 -0.58
CA ALA A 179 10.42 -18.80 0.56
C ALA A 179 10.05 -19.45 1.90
N ARG A 180 9.13 -20.44 1.92
CA ARG A 180 8.88 -21.24 3.14
C ARG A 180 10.04 -22.18 3.49
N THR A 181 10.70 -22.80 2.50
CA THR A 181 11.93 -23.58 2.72
C THR A 181 13.11 -22.72 3.17
N PHE A 182 13.13 -21.45 2.75
CA PHE A 182 14.05 -20.43 3.27
C PHE A 182 13.75 -20.10 4.72
N TRP A 183 12.49 -19.79 5.05
CA TRP A 183 12.04 -19.53 6.41
C TRP A 183 12.32 -20.70 7.39
N ASP A 184 12.13 -21.94 6.93
CA ASP A 184 12.46 -23.17 7.68
C ASP A 184 13.97 -23.37 7.92
N ASP A 185 14.85 -22.74 7.13
CA ASP A 185 16.33 -22.76 7.29
C ASP A 185 16.85 -21.47 7.99
N VAL A 186 15.94 -20.55 8.31
CA VAL A 186 16.13 -19.21 8.88
C VAL A 186 15.90 -19.19 10.40
N ASP A 187 15.11 -20.12 10.96
CA ASP A 187 14.89 -20.16 12.40
C ASP A 187 16.00 -20.86 13.22
N GLN A 188 16.06 -20.54 14.52
CA GLN A 188 17.04 -20.97 15.53
C GLN A 188 18.47 -20.44 15.37
N GLY A 189 18.58 -19.14 15.07
CA GLY A 189 19.71 -18.30 15.54
C GLY A 189 20.94 -18.27 14.63
N SER A 190 20.76 -18.34 13.32
CA SER A 190 21.85 -18.37 12.34
C SER A 190 22.43 -16.98 11.98
N PHE A 191 21.66 -15.89 12.17
CA PHE A 191 22.03 -14.48 11.90
C PHE A 191 21.44 -13.54 12.97
N LYS A 192 21.85 -12.26 12.92
CA LYS A 192 21.51 -11.18 13.85
C LYS A 192 20.19 -10.51 13.48
N LYS A 193 20.12 -9.94 12.26
CA LYS A 193 18.89 -9.38 11.68
C LYS A 193 18.84 -9.60 10.16
N LEU A 194 17.65 -9.86 9.64
CA LEU A 194 17.32 -9.94 8.22
C LEU A 194 16.53 -8.69 7.79
N TRP A 195 16.91 -8.04 6.69
CA TRP A 195 16.37 -6.78 6.18
C TRP A 195 15.87 -6.91 4.74
N LEU A 196 14.97 -6.02 4.31
CA LEU A 196 14.61 -5.80 2.90
C LEU A 196 15.73 -5.05 2.16
N ASP A 197 15.78 -5.16 0.83
CA ASP A 197 16.62 -4.31 -0.01
C ASP A 197 15.79 -3.49 -1.04
N ALA A 198 16.04 -2.19 -1.22
CA ALA A 198 15.00 -1.19 -1.55
C ALA A 198 15.21 -0.36 -2.87
N LYS A 199 14.18 0.38 -3.35
CA LYS A 199 14.13 1.08 -4.67
C LYS A 199 13.76 2.59 -4.65
N VAL A 200 14.31 3.43 -5.54
CA VAL A 200 14.12 4.93 -5.60
C VAL A 200 14.20 5.58 -7.02
N SER A 201 13.85 6.88 -7.17
CA SER A 201 14.02 7.69 -8.44
C SER A 201 13.82 9.25 -8.29
N ALA A 202 14.36 10.08 -9.21
CA ALA A 202 14.28 11.58 -9.24
C ALA A 202 14.79 12.30 -10.55
N THR A 203 14.85 13.66 -10.64
CA THR A 203 14.90 14.42 -11.95
C THR A 203 15.43 15.98 -11.89
N LEU A 204 16.33 16.68 -12.73
CA LEU A 204 16.67 18.23 -12.84
C LEU A 204 17.34 18.99 -14.14
N ASP A 205 18.26 20.05 -14.04
CA ASP A 205 18.94 21.27 -14.78
C ASP A 205 18.28 22.64 -15.33
N ARG A 206 18.19 23.73 -14.54
CA ARG A 206 17.91 25.16 -14.92
C ARG A 206 18.71 26.18 -14.07
N SER A 207 19.69 25.68 -13.31
CA SER A 207 19.80 25.97 -11.88
C SER A 207 21.17 26.49 -11.46
N THR A 208 22.20 26.27 -12.27
CA THR A 208 23.58 26.65 -11.94
C THR A 208 23.79 28.16 -11.76
N ARG A 209 22.88 29.01 -12.28
CA ARG A 209 22.84 30.45 -11.97
C ARG A 209 22.28 30.78 -10.58
N GLN A 210 21.29 30.04 -10.11
CA GLN A 210 20.62 30.25 -8.81
C GLN A 210 21.57 29.99 -7.62
N VAL A 211 22.62 29.21 -7.87
CA VAL A 211 23.69 28.89 -6.91
C VAL A 211 25.02 29.61 -7.22
N HIS A 212 25.02 30.65 -8.06
CA HIS A 212 26.21 31.46 -8.39
C HIS A 212 27.45 30.68 -8.90
N ALA A 213 27.24 29.58 -9.65
CA ALA A 213 28.34 28.84 -10.27
C ALA A 213 29.10 29.63 -11.37
N PRO A 214 28.45 30.45 -12.23
CA PRO A 214 29.15 31.26 -13.24
C PRO A 214 30.20 32.21 -12.66
N GLU A 215 29.95 32.74 -11.46
CA GLU A 215 30.83 33.65 -10.73
C GLU A 215 32.09 32.90 -10.23
N ALA A 216 31.98 31.61 -9.91
CA ALA A 216 33.12 30.76 -9.57
C ALA A 216 33.92 30.36 -10.81
N TRP A 217 33.24 30.02 -11.92
CA TRP A 217 33.89 29.77 -13.22
C TRP A 217 34.67 31.00 -13.70
N ALA A 218 34.11 32.21 -13.54
CA ALA A 218 34.75 33.47 -13.87
C ALA A 218 35.97 33.80 -12.98
N ALA A 219 36.01 33.27 -11.76
CA ALA A 219 37.17 33.32 -10.86
C ALA A 219 38.22 32.23 -11.14
N GLY A 220 37.99 31.36 -12.14
CA GLY A 220 38.92 30.31 -12.56
C GLY A 220 38.71 28.95 -11.89
N TYR A 221 37.60 28.76 -11.16
CA TYR A 221 37.27 27.49 -10.51
C TYR A 221 36.22 26.73 -11.31
N ASP A 222 36.58 25.56 -11.82
CA ASP A 222 35.78 24.70 -12.71
C ASP A 222 35.78 23.21 -12.29
N GLY A 223 36.44 22.86 -11.17
CA GLY A 223 36.63 21.49 -10.70
C GLY A 223 37.84 20.77 -11.29
N LYS A 224 38.59 21.39 -12.21
CA LYS A 224 39.79 20.77 -12.80
C LYS A 224 40.82 20.38 -11.74
N GLY A 225 41.09 19.07 -11.66
CA GLY A 225 42.03 18.47 -10.73
C GLY A 225 41.39 17.71 -9.57
N THR A 226 40.06 17.63 -9.51
CA THR A 226 39.31 16.85 -8.51
C THR A 226 38.47 15.76 -9.17
N LYS A 227 38.17 14.70 -8.41
CA LYS A 227 37.38 13.53 -8.83
C LYS A 227 36.02 13.51 -8.16
N VAL A 228 34.96 13.35 -8.94
CA VAL A 228 33.60 13.10 -8.44
C VAL A 228 33.12 11.74 -8.94
N ALA A 229 32.82 10.83 -8.01
CA ALA A 229 32.04 9.64 -8.30
C ALA A 229 30.55 9.96 -8.25
N VAL A 230 29.81 9.47 -9.24
CA VAL A 230 28.34 9.51 -9.25
C VAL A 230 27.85 8.06 -9.15
N LEU A 231 27.09 7.78 -8.09
CA LEU A 231 26.52 6.47 -7.81
C LEU A 231 25.03 6.49 -8.15
N ASP A 232 24.68 5.94 -9.32
CA ASP A 232 23.39 6.16 -10.00
C ASP A 232 23.10 5.02 -11.02
N THR A 233 22.26 5.28 -12.02
CA THR A 233 21.76 4.38 -13.09
C THR A 233 22.72 4.16 -14.26
N GLY A 234 23.96 4.64 -14.18
CA GLY A 234 24.94 4.58 -15.26
C GLY A 234 25.17 5.93 -15.93
N VAL A 235 25.92 5.98 -17.05
CA VAL A 235 26.11 7.21 -17.83
C VAL A 235 26.17 6.93 -19.34
N ASP A 236 25.38 7.65 -20.13
CA ASP A 236 25.58 7.81 -21.58
C ASP A 236 26.86 8.62 -21.84
N ALA A 237 27.99 7.91 -21.87
CA ALA A 237 29.32 8.47 -22.07
C ALA A 237 29.53 9.03 -23.49
N ASP A 238 28.59 8.81 -24.41
CA ASP A 238 28.61 9.34 -25.77
C ASP A 238 27.71 10.58 -25.95
N HIS A 239 27.01 11.01 -24.89
CA HIS A 239 26.27 12.26 -24.85
C HIS A 239 27.24 13.45 -25.04
N PRO A 240 26.94 14.45 -25.91
CA PRO A 240 27.88 15.52 -26.24
C PRO A 240 28.46 16.26 -25.02
N ASP A 241 27.68 16.41 -23.95
CA ASP A 241 28.11 17.13 -22.75
C ASP A 241 29.07 16.31 -21.86
N LEU A 242 29.07 14.98 -21.99
CA LEU A 242 29.83 14.02 -21.19
C LEU A 242 30.90 13.25 -21.99
N LYS A 243 30.95 13.44 -23.32
CA LYS A 243 31.86 12.74 -24.22
C LYS A 243 33.33 12.95 -23.83
N GLY A 244 33.99 11.86 -23.41
CA GLY A 244 35.38 11.89 -22.94
C GLY A 244 35.58 12.51 -21.55
N ARG A 245 34.52 12.60 -20.73
CA ARG A 245 34.57 13.13 -19.35
C ARG A 245 34.63 12.04 -18.27
N ILE A 246 34.18 10.83 -18.60
CA ILE A 246 34.21 9.66 -17.70
C ILE A 246 35.59 8.98 -17.79
N SER A 247 36.31 8.89 -16.67
CA SER A 247 37.67 8.29 -16.63
C SER A 247 37.67 6.84 -16.15
N ALA A 248 36.71 6.47 -15.30
CA ALA A 248 36.43 5.10 -14.89
C ALA A 248 34.92 4.86 -14.83
N ALA A 249 34.50 3.66 -15.22
CA ALA A 249 33.13 3.19 -15.09
C ALA A 249 33.13 1.77 -14.53
N LYS A 250 32.15 1.44 -13.68
CA LYS A 250 31.92 0.09 -13.19
C LYS A 250 30.44 -0.13 -12.93
N ASN A 251 29.92 -1.26 -13.41
CA ASN A 251 28.60 -1.74 -13.01
C ASN A 251 28.69 -2.62 -11.74
N PHE A 252 27.69 -2.48 -10.88
CA PHE A 252 27.44 -3.30 -9.69
C PHE A 252 26.10 -4.04 -9.76
N THR A 253 25.27 -3.75 -10.75
CA THR A 253 23.90 -4.27 -10.89
C THR A 253 23.81 -5.53 -11.75
N ASP A 254 22.59 -6.05 -11.88
CA ASP A 254 22.15 -7.04 -12.87
C ASP A 254 22.34 -6.66 -14.36
N SER A 255 22.60 -5.40 -14.65
CA SER A 255 22.54 -4.84 -16.02
C SER A 255 23.76 -5.23 -16.87
N ALA A 256 23.59 -5.25 -18.19
CA ALA A 256 24.60 -5.78 -19.11
C ALA A 256 25.91 -4.98 -19.17
N ASP A 257 25.84 -3.68 -18.89
CA ASP A 257 26.95 -2.72 -19.00
C ASP A 257 26.81 -1.58 -17.96
N ALA A 258 27.65 -0.55 -18.05
CA ALA A 258 27.62 0.63 -17.18
C ALA A 258 26.96 1.85 -17.85
N ASP A 259 26.40 1.71 -19.05
CA ASP A 259 25.72 2.81 -19.74
C ASP A 259 24.35 3.07 -19.09
N ASP A 260 23.74 4.20 -19.44
CA ASP A 260 22.48 4.65 -18.83
C ASP A 260 21.30 4.41 -19.76
N HIS A 261 20.60 3.30 -19.57
CA HIS A 261 19.39 2.98 -20.34
C HIS A 261 18.12 3.61 -19.73
N GLN A 262 18.23 4.29 -18.57
CA GLN A 262 17.13 4.95 -17.86
C GLN A 262 17.10 6.47 -18.09
N GLY A 263 18.26 7.10 -18.02
CA GLY A 263 18.53 8.53 -18.20
C GLY A 263 18.67 9.34 -16.90
N HIS A 264 18.79 8.72 -15.71
CA HIS A 264 18.91 9.42 -14.43
C HIS A 264 20.38 9.71 -14.08
N GLY A 265 21.31 8.81 -14.38
CA GLY A 265 22.71 8.93 -14.02
C GLY A 265 23.51 9.78 -14.99
N THR A 266 23.19 9.72 -16.29
CA THR A 266 23.60 10.72 -17.30
C THR A 266 23.22 12.11 -16.85
N HIS A 267 22.01 12.20 -16.29
CA HIS A 267 21.41 13.46 -15.89
C HIS A 267 22.10 14.05 -14.65
N THR A 268 22.19 13.29 -13.54
CA THR A 268 22.90 13.72 -12.33
C THR A 268 24.37 14.00 -12.62
N THR A 269 25.05 13.15 -13.39
CA THR A 269 26.44 13.35 -13.85
C THR A 269 26.61 14.61 -14.68
N SER A 270 25.66 14.94 -15.56
CA SER A 270 25.69 16.21 -16.30
C SER A 270 25.47 17.44 -15.41
N THR A 271 24.65 17.31 -14.37
CA THR A 271 24.43 18.35 -13.35
C THR A 271 25.70 18.59 -12.52
N VAL A 272 26.45 17.52 -12.20
CA VAL A 272 27.80 17.63 -11.60
C VAL A 272 28.77 18.34 -12.55
N GLY A 273 29.04 17.78 -13.73
CA GLY A 273 30.22 18.16 -14.52
C GLY A 273 30.08 18.12 -16.04
N GLY A 274 28.85 18.17 -16.55
CA GLY A 274 28.54 18.25 -17.97
C GLY A 274 29.00 19.57 -18.59
N THR A 275 29.60 19.50 -19.78
CA THR A 275 30.23 20.65 -20.45
C THR A 275 29.22 21.64 -21.08
N GLY A 276 27.96 21.24 -21.25
CA GLY A 276 26.94 22.02 -21.95
C GLY A 276 27.08 22.06 -23.48
N ALA A 277 27.89 21.20 -24.08
CA ALA A 277 28.23 21.22 -25.50
C ALA A 277 27.02 21.19 -26.45
N ALA A 278 25.99 20.38 -26.16
CA ALA A 278 24.74 20.33 -26.95
C ALA A 278 23.84 21.57 -26.79
N SER A 279 24.24 22.56 -25.97
CA SER A 279 23.53 23.81 -25.76
C SER A 279 24.46 25.04 -25.82
N ASP A 280 25.61 24.96 -26.48
CA ASP A 280 26.59 26.07 -26.59
C ASP A 280 27.09 26.56 -25.21
N GLY A 281 27.16 25.64 -24.24
CA GLY A 281 27.55 25.93 -22.85
C GLY A 281 26.43 26.52 -21.98
N ARG A 282 25.17 26.58 -22.47
CA ARG A 282 24.03 27.17 -21.72
C ARG A 282 23.50 26.30 -20.59
N LYS A 283 23.62 24.97 -20.70
CA LYS A 283 23.24 23.96 -19.70
C LYS A 283 24.48 23.20 -19.21
N LYS A 284 25.34 23.95 -18.52
CA LYS A 284 26.63 23.45 -18.01
C LYS A 284 26.49 23.11 -16.54
N GLY A 285 26.97 21.93 -16.14
CA GLY A 285 27.03 21.49 -14.75
C GLY A 285 27.99 22.32 -13.90
N VAL A 286 27.94 22.18 -12.58
CA VAL A 286 28.66 23.05 -11.63
C VAL A 286 30.19 22.92 -11.72
N ALA A 287 30.71 21.72 -11.96
CA ALA A 287 32.13 21.36 -12.03
C ALA A 287 32.55 20.82 -13.42
N PRO A 288 32.48 21.65 -14.48
CA PRO A 288 32.66 21.22 -15.87
C PRO A 288 34.08 20.77 -16.25
N GLY A 289 35.06 20.97 -15.37
CA GLY A 289 36.45 20.53 -15.50
C GLY A 289 36.83 19.34 -14.62
N ALA A 290 35.97 18.88 -13.71
CA ALA A 290 36.24 17.75 -12.81
C ALA A 290 36.39 16.42 -13.56
N GLU A 291 37.13 15.46 -13.01
CA GLU A 291 37.17 14.07 -13.48
C GLU A 291 35.94 13.32 -12.94
N LEU A 292 35.20 12.62 -13.80
CA LEU A 292 33.94 11.97 -13.43
C LEU A 292 34.09 10.44 -13.45
N LEU A 293 33.59 9.79 -12.39
CA LEU A 293 33.57 8.33 -12.25
C LEU A 293 32.12 7.84 -12.25
N ASN A 294 31.81 6.87 -13.10
CA ASN A 294 30.47 6.30 -13.25
C ASN A 294 30.37 4.99 -12.44
N GLY A 295 29.73 5.02 -11.27
CA GLY A 295 29.34 3.83 -10.54
C GLY A 295 27.88 3.51 -10.79
N LYS A 296 27.60 2.57 -11.69
CA LYS A 296 26.23 2.10 -11.91
C LYS A 296 25.85 1.18 -10.75
N VAL A 297 25.10 1.72 -9.79
CA VAL A 297 24.56 1.02 -8.61
C VAL A 297 23.03 0.93 -8.65
N LEU A 298 22.40 1.61 -9.60
CA LEU A 298 20.99 1.45 -9.97
C LEU A 298 20.93 0.86 -11.40
N ASN A 299 19.96 0.01 -11.68
CA ASN A 299 19.81 -0.69 -12.94
C ASN A 299 18.97 0.09 -13.97
N ASP A 300 18.72 -0.54 -15.11
CA ASP A 300 17.99 0.06 -16.23
C ASP A 300 16.52 0.39 -15.94
N GLN A 301 15.95 -0.19 -14.88
CA GLN A 301 14.61 0.15 -14.38
C GLN A 301 14.63 1.30 -13.35
N GLY A 302 15.81 1.79 -12.98
CA GLY A 302 16.00 2.95 -12.09
C GLY A 302 16.29 2.61 -10.63
N TYR A 303 16.27 1.34 -10.24
CA TYR A 303 16.45 0.90 -8.85
C TYR A 303 17.74 0.14 -8.63
N GLY A 304 18.19 0.01 -7.39
CA GLY A 304 19.29 -0.90 -7.11
C GLY A 304 19.45 -1.16 -5.62
N GLU A 305 19.94 -2.35 -5.33
CA GLU A 305 20.14 -2.83 -3.97
C GLU A 305 21.14 -1.98 -3.19
N THR A 306 20.84 -1.73 -1.92
CA THR A 306 21.76 -1.43 -0.82
C THR A 306 23.05 -2.25 -0.94
N SER A 307 22.95 -3.53 -1.29
CA SER A 307 24.10 -4.38 -1.54
C SER A 307 25.02 -3.86 -2.68
N TRP A 308 24.43 -3.37 -3.78
CA TRP A 308 25.13 -2.78 -4.93
C TRP A 308 25.66 -1.40 -4.59
N ILE A 309 24.86 -0.61 -3.87
CA ILE A 309 25.15 0.76 -3.44
C ILE A 309 26.35 0.79 -2.49
N ILE A 310 26.39 -0.07 -1.46
CA ILE A 310 27.52 -0.19 -0.53
C ILE A 310 28.81 -0.58 -1.27
N ALA A 311 28.73 -1.54 -2.20
CA ALA A 311 29.88 -1.92 -3.02
C ALA A 311 30.37 -0.77 -3.94
N GLY A 312 29.45 0.08 -4.41
CA GLY A 312 29.76 1.31 -5.14
C GLY A 312 30.39 2.40 -4.27
N MET A 313 29.93 2.58 -3.03
CA MET A 313 30.54 3.51 -2.05
C MET A 313 32.01 3.16 -1.79
N GLN A 314 32.30 1.88 -1.48
CA GLN A 314 33.67 1.40 -1.27
C GLN A 314 34.52 1.60 -2.52
N TRP A 315 34.03 1.25 -3.70
CA TRP A 315 34.78 1.45 -4.94
C TRP A 315 35.06 2.93 -5.24
N ALA A 316 34.13 3.84 -4.97
CA ALA A 316 34.34 5.28 -5.16
C ALA A 316 35.48 5.81 -4.27
N VAL A 317 35.54 5.34 -3.01
CA VAL A 317 36.68 5.56 -2.11
C VAL A 317 37.96 4.95 -2.70
N ASP A 318 37.94 3.70 -3.15
CA ASP A 318 39.10 2.99 -3.72
C ASP A 318 39.64 3.65 -5.00
N GLN A 319 38.81 4.36 -5.79
CA GLN A 319 39.24 5.15 -6.94
C GLN A 319 39.86 6.51 -6.57
N GLY A 320 39.85 6.88 -5.29
CA GLY A 320 40.30 8.16 -4.78
C GLY A 320 39.36 9.32 -5.15
N ALA A 321 38.04 9.12 -5.07
CA ALA A 321 37.10 10.21 -5.29
C ALA A 321 37.20 11.26 -4.15
N ASP A 322 37.31 12.54 -4.50
CA ASP A 322 37.20 13.63 -3.51
C ASP A 322 35.74 13.83 -3.05
N VAL A 323 34.78 13.46 -3.91
CA VAL A 323 33.34 13.61 -3.69
C VAL A 323 32.59 12.39 -4.22
N VAL A 324 31.61 11.90 -3.47
CA VAL A 324 30.67 10.86 -3.90
C VAL A 324 29.25 11.45 -3.90
N SER A 325 28.67 11.61 -5.09
CA SER A 325 27.29 12.07 -5.29
C SER A 325 26.36 10.86 -5.26
N MET A 326 25.44 10.83 -4.28
CA MET A 326 24.50 9.74 -4.07
C MET A 326 23.07 10.22 -4.19
N SER A 327 22.52 10.00 -5.37
CA SER A 327 21.25 10.54 -5.83
C SER A 327 20.05 9.64 -5.47
N LEU A 328 20.14 9.00 -4.30
CA LEU A 328 19.36 7.83 -3.89
C LEU A 328 19.14 7.80 -2.37
N GLY A 329 18.33 6.85 -1.90
CA GLY A 329 18.09 6.56 -0.49
C GLY A 329 17.22 5.31 -0.31
N ASN A 330 16.71 5.06 0.90
CA ASN A 330 15.59 4.14 1.14
C ASN A 330 14.26 4.95 1.09
N PRO A 331 13.19 4.51 0.41
CA PRO A 331 11.85 5.12 0.51
C PRO A 331 11.21 5.07 1.92
N GLU A 332 11.65 4.18 2.80
CA GLU A 332 11.07 3.87 4.11
C GLU A 332 11.62 4.76 5.25
N GLN A 333 10.86 4.91 6.35
CA GLN A 333 11.22 5.73 7.50
C GLN A 333 12.14 4.97 8.48
N THR A 334 13.42 4.85 8.12
CA THR A 334 14.48 4.26 8.97
C THR A 334 14.84 5.14 10.18
N ASP A 335 15.18 4.52 11.32
CA ASP A 335 15.79 5.19 12.49
C ASP A 335 17.29 5.54 12.33
N CYS A 336 17.82 5.35 11.12
CA CYS A 336 19.23 5.46 10.74
C CYS A 336 20.16 4.37 11.32
N THR A 337 19.63 3.25 11.79
CA THR A 337 20.43 2.07 12.18
C THR A 337 20.52 1.00 11.09
N ASP A 338 19.98 1.25 9.90
CA ASP A 338 20.02 0.33 8.76
C ASP A 338 21.45 0.12 8.20
N PRO A 339 21.69 -0.96 7.43
CA PRO A 339 23.03 -1.27 6.96
C PRO A 339 23.61 -0.25 5.98
N MET A 340 22.78 0.46 5.22
CA MET A 340 23.25 1.49 4.29
C MET A 340 23.77 2.71 5.06
N ALA A 341 23.01 3.19 6.05
CA ALA A 341 23.44 4.28 6.94
C ALA A 341 24.73 3.92 7.69
N GLN A 342 24.83 2.71 8.25
CA GLN A 342 26.03 2.23 8.96
C GLN A 342 27.27 2.21 8.05
N ALA A 343 27.17 1.61 6.85
CA ALA A 343 28.27 1.55 5.90
C ALA A 343 28.71 2.95 5.44
N THR A 344 27.76 3.86 5.23
CA THR A 344 28.06 5.23 4.80
C THR A 344 28.74 6.05 5.89
N GLU A 345 28.31 5.91 7.15
CA GLU A 345 28.95 6.58 8.28
C GLU A 345 30.39 6.11 8.47
N GLU A 346 30.66 4.80 8.43
CA GLU A 346 32.03 4.28 8.57
C GLU A 346 32.92 4.68 7.38
N LEU A 347 32.42 4.64 6.14
CA LEU A 347 33.18 5.10 4.98
C LEU A 347 33.47 6.61 5.03
N ALA A 348 32.49 7.44 5.41
CA ALA A 348 32.67 8.89 5.57
C ALA A 348 33.60 9.26 6.74
N ARG A 349 33.68 8.42 7.77
CA ARG A 349 34.60 8.61 8.92
C ARG A 349 36.02 8.13 8.64
N SER A 350 36.18 7.00 7.97
CA SER A 350 37.48 6.40 7.65
C SER A 350 38.18 7.13 6.50
N SER A 351 37.42 7.59 5.51
CA SER A 351 37.93 8.21 4.27
C SER A 351 37.91 9.73 4.36
N THR A 352 38.77 10.31 5.21
CA THR A 352 38.70 11.73 5.61
C THR A 352 38.77 12.76 4.48
N ASP A 353 39.23 12.37 3.29
CA ASP A 353 39.36 13.24 2.12
C ASP A 353 38.19 13.11 1.12
N THR A 354 37.29 12.14 1.32
CA THR A 354 36.15 11.84 0.44
C THR A 354 34.84 12.34 1.05
N LEU A 355 34.18 13.32 0.41
CA LEU A 355 32.90 13.85 0.87
C LEU A 355 31.72 13.12 0.21
N PHE A 356 30.97 12.36 1.01
CA PHE A 356 29.66 11.84 0.61
C PHE A 356 28.61 12.96 0.64
N VAL A 357 27.94 13.17 -0.50
CA VAL A 357 26.87 14.17 -0.70
C VAL A 357 25.61 13.43 -1.15
N ILE A 358 24.55 13.47 -0.35
CA ILE A 358 23.43 12.52 -0.42
C ILE A 358 22.08 13.26 -0.45
N ALA A 359 21.09 12.70 -1.16
CA ALA A 359 19.72 13.19 -1.14
C ALA A 359 19.09 13.15 0.27
N ALA A 360 18.21 14.10 0.59
CA ALA A 360 17.40 14.05 1.80
C ALA A 360 16.23 13.03 1.74
N GLY A 361 15.79 12.67 0.53
CA GLY A 361 14.54 11.93 0.28
C GLY A 361 13.45 12.82 -0.31
N ASN A 362 12.38 12.21 -0.83
CA ASN A 362 11.26 12.90 -1.49
C ASN A 362 9.93 12.68 -0.74
N SER A 363 9.99 12.47 0.58
CA SER A 363 8.85 12.08 1.44
C SER A 363 8.29 13.23 2.29
N GLY A 364 8.62 14.48 1.95
CA GLY A 364 7.98 15.67 2.53
C GLY A 364 6.49 15.78 2.15
N PRO A 365 5.67 16.58 2.88
CA PRO A 365 6.08 17.72 3.70
C PRO A 365 6.15 17.46 5.22
N GLY A 366 6.04 16.20 5.68
CA GLY A 366 6.13 15.86 7.10
C GLY A 366 7.53 16.05 7.69
N ASN A 367 7.62 16.33 9.00
CA ASN A 367 8.88 16.29 9.75
C ASN A 367 9.36 14.84 9.91
N ASN A 368 10.64 14.64 10.23
CA ASN A 368 11.24 13.32 10.46
C ASN A 368 11.21 12.38 9.24
N THR A 369 11.23 12.95 8.03
CA THR A 369 11.09 12.22 6.74
C THR A 369 12.41 12.03 5.99
N VAL A 370 13.56 12.34 6.60
CA VAL A 370 14.88 12.17 5.97
C VAL A 370 15.27 10.69 5.90
N SER A 371 15.50 10.20 4.68
CA SER A 371 15.84 8.80 4.39
C SER A 371 17.30 8.43 4.68
N SER A 372 17.55 7.16 5.00
CA SER A 372 18.88 6.56 4.84
C SER A 372 19.35 6.63 3.37
N PRO A 373 20.66 6.77 3.07
CA PRO A 373 21.76 7.03 4.00
C PRO A 373 21.94 8.52 4.32
N GLY A 374 21.08 9.40 3.78
CA GLY A 374 21.07 10.84 4.07
C GLY A 374 20.84 11.19 5.55
N CYS A 375 20.34 10.26 6.35
CA CYS A 375 20.25 10.42 7.80
C CYS A 375 21.63 10.42 8.52
N ALA A 376 22.68 9.82 7.93
CA ALA A 376 23.96 9.56 8.61
C ALA A 376 24.72 10.85 9.03
N PRO A 377 25.25 10.95 10.26
CA PRO A 377 25.85 12.19 10.79
C PRO A 377 27.00 12.79 9.95
N SER A 378 27.90 11.97 9.42
CA SER A 378 29.12 12.45 8.75
C SER A 378 28.87 12.94 7.31
N VAL A 379 27.90 12.39 6.58
CA VAL A 379 27.59 12.76 5.18
C VAL A 379 26.95 14.15 5.06
N LEU A 380 27.07 14.82 3.92
CA LEU A 380 26.35 16.08 3.65
C LEU A 380 25.02 15.80 2.95
N THR A 381 23.90 16.11 3.60
CA THR A 381 22.57 15.77 3.11
C THR A 381 21.85 16.99 2.53
N VAL A 382 21.19 16.80 1.39
CA VAL A 382 20.72 17.88 0.52
C VAL A 382 19.21 17.82 0.28
N GLY A 383 18.50 18.87 0.74
CA GLY A 383 17.09 19.11 0.43
C GLY A 383 16.89 19.93 -0.86
N ALA A 384 15.64 20.03 -1.32
CA ALA A 384 15.28 20.70 -2.57
C ALA A 384 14.53 22.01 -2.36
N VAL A 385 14.92 23.06 -3.10
CA VAL A 385 14.13 24.28 -3.30
C VAL A 385 13.69 24.42 -4.77
N ASP A 386 12.61 25.14 -5.04
CA ASP A 386 12.24 25.53 -6.40
C ASP A 386 13.08 26.71 -6.92
N ARG A 387 12.75 27.21 -8.11
CA ARG A 387 13.43 28.36 -8.75
C ARG A 387 13.25 29.69 -8.02
N ASP A 388 12.22 29.78 -7.15
CA ASP A 388 11.79 30.97 -6.42
C ASP A 388 12.19 30.83 -4.92
N ASP A 389 13.23 30.02 -4.67
CA ASP A 389 13.86 29.69 -3.38
C ASP A 389 12.92 29.11 -2.30
N SER A 390 11.75 28.60 -2.69
CA SER A 390 10.80 27.97 -1.76
C SER A 390 11.09 26.48 -1.59
N THR A 391 11.02 25.95 -0.37
CA THR A 391 11.15 24.51 -0.10
C THR A 391 10.22 23.69 -0.99
N ALA A 392 10.76 22.74 -1.76
CA ALA A 392 9.94 21.85 -2.56
C ALA A 392 9.03 21.02 -1.64
N ASN A 393 7.73 20.91 -1.94
CA ASN A 393 6.77 20.25 -1.03
C ASN A 393 7.13 18.78 -0.74
N PHE A 394 7.73 18.09 -1.72
CA PHE A 394 8.22 16.71 -1.57
C PHE A 394 9.55 16.62 -0.82
N SER A 395 10.31 17.70 -0.64
CA SER A 395 11.63 17.61 0.00
C SER A 395 11.47 17.08 1.42
N SER A 396 12.08 15.94 1.71
CA SER A 396 12.14 15.38 3.06
C SER A 396 12.72 16.39 4.06
N ARG A 397 12.22 16.35 5.29
CA ARG A 397 12.44 17.38 6.31
C ARG A 397 12.88 16.77 7.63
N GLY A 398 13.70 17.54 8.32
CA GLY A 398 14.34 17.18 9.56
C GLY A 398 13.44 17.09 10.80
N PRO A 399 14.04 16.69 11.92
CA PRO A 399 15.33 15.98 12.00
C PRO A 399 15.29 14.57 11.35
N ALA A 400 16.32 13.75 11.57
CA ALA A 400 16.26 12.32 11.22
C ALA A 400 15.40 11.58 12.26
N TYR A 401 14.56 10.65 11.80
CA TYR A 401 13.71 9.83 12.67
C TYR A 401 14.55 9.03 13.68
N GLY A 402 13.99 8.79 14.87
CA GLY A 402 14.64 8.08 16.00
C GLY A 402 15.78 8.85 16.67
N SER A 403 16.81 9.25 15.91
CA SER A 403 18.02 9.89 16.42
C SER A 403 17.87 11.39 16.72
N HIS A 404 16.84 12.05 16.18
CA HIS A 404 16.64 13.51 16.22
C HIS A 404 17.83 14.34 15.64
N THR A 405 18.71 13.71 14.86
CA THR A 405 19.88 14.35 14.22
C THR A 405 19.44 15.34 13.15
N LEU A 406 19.90 16.59 13.20
CA LEU A 406 19.48 17.59 12.22
C LEU A 406 19.98 17.27 10.80
N LYS A 407 19.02 17.12 9.90
CA LYS A 407 19.16 16.92 8.45
C LYS A 407 17.98 17.60 7.73
N PRO A 408 18.08 17.95 6.44
CA PRO A 408 19.31 18.11 5.67
C PRO A 408 20.15 19.27 6.21
N GLU A 409 21.46 19.26 6.01
CA GLU A 409 22.32 20.40 6.41
C GLU A 409 22.33 21.54 5.38
N ILE A 410 21.90 21.30 4.13
CA ILE A 410 21.84 22.31 3.07
C ILE A 410 20.69 22.03 2.10
N THR A 411 20.26 23.04 1.34
CA THR A 411 19.37 22.85 0.17
C THR A 411 20.04 23.31 -1.12
N ALA A 412 19.58 22.80 -2.26
CA ALA A 412 19.94 23.30 -3.58
C ALA A 412 18.73 23.21 -4.53
N PRO A 413 18.78 23.84 -5.73
CA PRO A 413 17.66 23.83 -6.66
C PRO A 413 17.23 22.40 -7.03
N GLY A 414 15.92 22.18 -7.07
CA GLY A 414 15.28 20.86 -7.04
C GLY A 414 13.92 20.73 -7.74
N VAL A 415 13.38 21.74 -8.45
CA VAL A 415 12.03 21.67 -9.08
C VAL A 415 11.93 22.31 -10.49
N ASP A 416 11.51 21.51 -11.48
CA ASP A 416 11.30 21.85 -12.92
C ASP A 416 12.53 22.35 -13.68
N ILE A 417 13.59 21.57 -13.58
CA ILE A 417 14.96 21.87 -13.98
C ILE A 417 15.18 20.87 -15.20
N SER A 418 15.99 21.14 -16.25
CA SER A 418 16.29 20.24 -17.42
C SER A 418 17.80 19.94 -17.78
N ALA A 419 18.31 18.72 -17.59
CA ALA A 419 19.72 18.32 -17.85
C ALA A 419 19.84 17.18 -18.88
N ALA A 420 21.07 16.66 -19.09
CA ALA A 420 21.38 15.75 -20.19
C ALA A 420 20.49 14.51 -20.19
N ASN A 421 20.05 14.11 -21.38
CA ASN A 421 19.15 12.99 -21.60
C ASN A 421 19.90 11.84 -22.27
N ALA A 422 19.92 10.66 -21.65
CA ALA A 422 20.53 9.48 -22.24
C ALA A 422 19.88 9.12 -23.59
N GLY A 423 20.70 8.74 -24.58
CA GLY A 423 20.30 8.57 -25.98
C GLY A 423 19.90 9.88 -26.70
N GLY A 424 19.60 10.94 -25.96
CA GLY A 424 19.18 12.25 -26.46
C GLY A 424 20.30 12.95 -27.22
N ARG A 425 20.00 13.44 -28.42
CA ARG A 425 20.95 14.20 -29.26
C ARG A 425 20.25 15.39 -29.92
N GLY A 426 21.00 16.43 -30.25
CA GLY A 426 20.45 17.66 -30.86
C GLY A 426 19.38 18.30 -29.98
N VAL A 427 18.18 18.55 -30.52
CA VAL A 427 17.06 19.14 -29.77
C VAL A 427 16.56 18.28 -28.60
N TYR A 428 16.83 16.97 -28.62
CA TYR A 428 16.42 16.02 -27.58
C TYR A 428 17.53 15.71 -26.56
N ALA A 429 18.66 16.43 -26.60
CA ALA A 429 19.81 16.22 -25.72
C ALA A 429 19.54 16.53 -24.23
N TYR A 430 18.36 17.04 -23.87
CA TYR A 430 18.04 17.39 -22.49
C TYR A 430 16.58 17.06 -22.14
N ARG A 431 16.30 16.57 -20.92
CA ARG A 431 14.95 16.27 -20.41
C ARG A 431 14.66 17.00 -19.09
N SER A 432 13.39 17.34 -18.83
CA SER A 432 12.95 18.27 -17.76
C SER A 432 12.11 17.58 -16.67
N MET A 433 12.32 17.99 -15.41
CA MET A 433 12.59 17.01 -14.36
C MET A 433 12.68 17.68 -12.92
N SER A 434 12.23 17.05 -11.80
CA SER A 434 12.26 17.51 -10.35
C SER A 434 12.75 16.48 -9.25
N GLY A 435 13.45 16.88 -8.16
CA GLY A 435 13.79 15.97 -7.03
C GLY A 435 14.97 16.37 -6.09
N THR A 436 15.09 15.76 -4.90
CA THR A 436 16.22 16.01 -3.95
C THR A 436 17.55 15.37 -4.35
N SER A 437 17.53 14.20 -5.01
CA SER A 437 18.64 13.45 -5.66
C SER A 437 19.52 14.22 -6.63
N MET A 438 19.35 15.51 -6.67
CA MET A 438 19.39 16.29 -7.89
C MET A 438 19.69 17.75 -7.52
N ALA A 439 19.11 18.23 -6.42
CA ALA A 439 19.77 19.18 -5.55
C ALA A 439 21.18 18.65 -5.14
N THR A 440 21.29 17.34 -4.84
CA THR A 440 22.55 16.62 -4.53
C THR A 440 23.74 16.90 -5.49
N PRO A 441 23.70 16.59 -6.80
CA PRO A 441 24.81 16.83 -7.73
C PRO A 441 25.21 18.31 -7.89
N HIS A 442 24.34 19.29 -7.58
CA HIS A 442 24.77 20.69 -7.48
C HIS A 442 25.76 20.90 -6.34
N VAL A 443 25.44 20.34 -5.16
CA VAL A 443 26.30 20.39 -3.97
C VAL A 443 27.56 19.55 -4.18
N ALA A 444 27.48 18.41 -4.87
CA ALA A 444 28.65 17.60 -5.21
C ALA A 444 29.61 18.33 -6.17
N GLY A 445 29.09 19.00 -7.21
CA GLY A 445 29.90 19.86 -8.08
C GLY A 445 30.47 21.07 -7.33
N ALA A 446 29.73 21.65 -6.38
CA ALA A 446 30.24 22.73 -5.54
C ALA A 446 31.40 22.26 -4.63
N ALA A 447 31.29 21.07 -4.03
CA ALA A 447 32.35 20.44 -3.27
C ALA A 447 33.63 20.26 -4.11
N ALA A 448 33.49 19.84 -5.37
CA ALA A 448 34.61 19.70 -6.31
C ALA A 448 35.31 21.03 -6.63
N LEU A 449 34.58 22.16 -6.66
CA LEU A 449 35.14 23.51 -6.80
C LEU A 449 35.84 24.00 -5.53
N VAL A 450 35.27 23.75 -4.35
CA VAL A 450 35.91 24.08 -3.06
C VAL A 450 37.21 23.27 -2.90
N ARG A 451 37.19 21.97 -3.21
CA ARG A 451 38.38 21.09 -3.20
C ARG A 451 39.46 21.53 -4.20
N GLN A 452 39.08 22.03 -5.38
CA GLN A 452 40.04 22.57 -6.36
C GLN A 452 40.82 23.77 -5.79
N ARG A 453 40.17 24.64 -5.02
CA ARG A 453 40.80 25.77 -4.33
C ARG A 453 41.58 25.35 -3.09
N HIS A 454 41.10 24.34 -2.39
CA HIS A 454 41.61 23.86 -1.11
C HIS A 454 41.93 22.35 -1.15
N PRO A 455 42.96 21.93 -1.90
CA PRO A 455 43.36 20.51 -2.03
C PRO A 455 43.98 19.93 -0.75
N ASP A 456 44.21 20.77 0.28
CA ASP A 456 44.66 20.39 1.62
C ASP A 456 43.49 20.23 2.63
N TRP A 457 42.24 20.51 2.22
CA TRP A 457 41.08 20.39 3.10
C TRP A 457 40.45 19.01 3.02
N SER A 458 40.17 18.45 4.20
CA SER A 458 39.38 17.23 4.38
C SER A 458 37.91 17.42 4.04
N ALA A 459 37.19 16.33 3.78
CA ALA A 459 35.76 16.29 3.51
C ALA A 459 34.94 17.09 4.53
N ALA A 460 35.27 16.96 5.82
CA ALA A 460 34.61 17.68 6.91
C ALA A 460 34.75 19.22 6.82
N ARG A 461 35.89 19.73 6.33
CA ARG A 461 36.07 21.18 6.08
C ARG A 461 35.29 21.64 4.86
N ILE A 462 35.21 20.82 3.82
CA ILE A 462 34.45 21.12 2.60
C ILE A 462 32.94 21.14 2.92
N LYS A 463 32.44 20.15 3.68
CA LYS A 463 31.09 20.14 4.26
C LYS A 463 30.82 21.40 5.08
N ALA A 464 31.74 21.78 5.97
CA ALA A 464 31.61 23.00 6.77
C ALA A 464 31.58 24.27 5.91
N ALA A 465 32.39 24.38 4.84
CA ALA A 465 32.39 25.54 3.95
C ALA A 465 31.08 25.71 3.18
N LEU A 466 30.57 24.62 2.60
CA LEU A 466 29.31 24.59 1.87
C LEU A 466 28.13 25.01 2.75
N VAL A 467 28.03 24.47 3.97
CA VAL A 467 26.92 24.79 4.88
C VAL A 467 27.08 26.18 5.54
N SER A 468 28.31 26.59 5.87
CA SER A 468 28.57 27.92 6.45
C SER A 468 28.18 29.06 5.52
N SER A 469 28.49 28.91 4.23
CA SER A 469 28.29 29.93 3.19
C SER A 469 26.90 29.93 2.58
N ALA A 470 26.05 28.97 2.96
CA ALA A 470 24.70 28.84 2.41
C ALA A 470 23.83 30.06 2.72
N ASP A 471 22.97 30.42 1.78
CA ASP A 471 22.04 31.54 1.85
C ASP A 471 20.91 31.22 2.83
N ALA A 472 21.11 31.61 4.08
CA ALA A 472 20.16 31.49 5.17
C ALA A 472 19.01 32.52 5.10
N GLY A 473 18.95 33.34 4.04
CA GLY A 473 17.91 34.35 3.81
C GLY A 473 16.64 33.81 3.13
N ILE A 474 16.70 32.58 2.60
CA ILE A 474 15.55 31.93 1.93
C ILE A 474 14.39 31.62 2.89
N PRO A 475 13.14 31.51 2.39
CA PRO A 475 12.02 31.00 3.17
C PRO A 475 12.24 29.57 3.67
N GLY A 476 11.71 29.27 4.86
CA GLY A 476 11.71 27.92 5.46
C GLY A 476 12.46 27.84 6.79
N ASP A 477 12.06 26.90 7.65
CA ASP A 477 12.75 26.64 8.91
C ASP A 477 13.98 25.73 8.72
N VAL A 478 14.73 25.50 9.80
CA VAL A 478 16.01 24.78 9.77
C VAL A 478 15.87 23.28 9.45
N ARG A 479 14.69 22.68 9.64
CA ARG A 479 14.36 21.30 9.22
C ARG A 479 14.08 21.19 7.73
N GLU A 480 13.68 22.30 7.10
CA GLU A 480 13.49 22.38 5.64
C GLU A 480 14.80 22.73 4.92
N THR A 481 15.54 23.70 5.48
CA THR A 481 16.61 24.42 4.76
C THR A 481 18.02 24.13 5.26
N GLY A 482 18.18 23.54 6.45
CA GLY A 482 19.48 23.36 7.10
C GLY A 482 20.15 24.72 7.36
N GLY A 483 21.36 24.89 6.81
CA GLY A 483 22.07 26.16 6.79
C GLY A 483 21.50 27.20 5.81
N GLY A 484 20.80 26.77 4.76
CA GLY A 484 20.28 27.63 3.68
C GLY A 484 20.41 27.00 2.29
N ARG A 485 20.19 27.80 1.24
CA ARG A 485 20.45 27.39 -0.17
C ARG A 485 21.94 27.46 -0.49
N LEU A 486 22.46 26.49 -1.22
CA LEU A 486 23.80 26.50 -1.80
C LEU A 486 24.12 27.84 -2.52
N ASP A 487 25.29 28.38 -2.21
CA ASP A 487 25.98 29.40 -3.00
C ASP A 487 27.41 28.92 -3.28
N VAL A 488 27.68 28.58 -4.55
CA VAL A 488 28.97 28.04 -5.00
C VAL A 488 30.07 29.10 -4.89
N LYS A 489 29.75 30.38 -5.12
CA LYS A 489 30.76 31.44 -5.08
C LYS A 489 31.15 31.78 -3.65
N ALA A 490 30.18 31.85 -2.75
CA ALA A 490 30.40 32.05 -1.32
C ALA A 490 31.15 30.84 -0.72
N ALA A 491 30.75 29.60 -1.06
CA ALA A 491 31.45 28.39 -0.60
C ALA A 491 32.92 28.34 -1.03
N VAL A 492 33.21 28.71 -2.28
CA VAL A 492 34.57 28.83 -2.79
C VAL A 492 35.33 29.96 -2.09
N ASP A 493 34.70 31.10 -1.77
CA ASP A 493 35.37 32.20 -1.06
C ASP A 493 35.45 32.04 0.47
N GLN A 494 34.80 31.04 1.06
CA GLN A 494 34.49 31.00 2.50
C GLN A 494 35.74 30.95 3.40
N THR A 495 36.01 32.06 4.09
CA THR A 495 37.19 32.21 4.96
C THR A 495 36.97 31.76 6.40
N VAL A 496 35.71 31.65 6.86
CA VAL A 496 35.35 31.25 8.22
C VAL A 496 34.35 30.09 8.17
N LEU A 497 34.66 29.01 8.89
CA LEU A 497 33.88 27.78 8.92
C LEU A 497 33.21 27.61 10.29
N GLY A 498 31.88 27.52 10.32
CA GLY A 498 31.10 27.10 11.48
C GLY A 498 30.91 25.57 11.53
N ALA A 499 30.07 25.10 12.44
CA ALA A 499 29.62 23.70 12.44
C ALA A 499 28.51 23.49 11.38
N PRO A 500 28.51 22.39 10.60
CA PRO A 500 27.44 22.09 9.64
C PRO A 500 26.07 21.94 10.32
N ALA A 501 26.04 21.33 11.50
CA ALA A 501 24.87 21.26 12.37
C ALA A 501 25.35 21.12 13.83
N VAL A 502 24.60 21.68 14.77
CA VAL A 502 24.86 21.56 16.22
C VAL A 502 23.73 20.76 16.86
N GLN A 503 24.04 19.55 17.33
CA GLN A 503 23.14 18.81 18.21
C GLN A 503 23.26 19.36 19.62
N ALA A 504 22.19 20.00 20.12
CA ALA A 504 22.19 20.65 21.42
C ALA A 504 21.79 19.69 22.57
N GLY A 505 21.00 18.65 22.27
CA GLY A 505 20.67 17.56 23.21
C GLY A 505 19.28 16.96 23.01
N THR A 506 19.05 15.84 23.69
CA THR A 506 17.76 15.15 23.80
C THR A 506 17.41 15.11 25.29
N TYR A 507 16.22 15.56 25.66
CA TYR A 507 15.81 15.76 27.06
C TYR A 507 14.49 15.06 27.35
N ASP A 508 14.59 13.89 27.99
CA ASP A 508 13.46 13.07 28.40
C ASP A 508 12.65 13.74 29.53
N TRP A 509 11.41 13.30 29.73
CA TRP A 509 10.52 13.82 30.77
C TRP A 509 10.67 13.02 32.08
N PRO A 510 10.75 13.67 33.26
CA PRO A 510 10.64 15.12 33.50
C PRO A 510 11.98 15.86 33.42
N GLN A 511 12.02 17.00 32.71
CA GLN A 511 13.19 17.88 32.69
C GLN A 511 13.26 18.76 33.95
N ASP A 512 14.45 18.89 34.56
CA ASP A 512 14.70 19.78 35.69
C ASP A 512 15.95 20.67 35.50
N ALA A 513 16.33 21.39 36.56
CA ALA A 513 17.44 22.34 36.52
C ALA A 513 18.82 21.70 36.26
N THR A 514 18.94 20.37 36.32
CA THR A 514 20.17 19.61 36.05
C THR A 514 20.39 19.32 34.56
N ASP A 515 19.33 19.28 33.74
CA ASP A 515 19.40 19.10 32.27
C ASP A 515 19.94 20.34 31.52
N ARG A 516 20.18 21.43 32.25
CA ARG A 516 20.69 22.71 31.74
C ARG A 516 22.14 22.62 31.32
N THR A 517 22.36 22.24 30.07
CA THR A 517 23.69 22.05 29.49
C THR A 517 24.22 23.30 28.77
N THR A 518 25.45 23.21 28.26
CA THR A 518 26.08 24.20 27.39
C THR A 518 26.90 23.47 26.35
N VAL A 519 26.59 23.70 25.08
CA VAL A 519 27.23 23.05 23.93
C VAL A 519 28.21 24.03 23.27
N SER A 520 29.41 23.54 22.96
CA SER A 520 30.43 24.30 22.21
C SER A 520 30.05 24.41 20.74
N VAL A 521 30.06 25.63 20.20
CA VAL A 521 29.89 25.90 18.78
C VAL A 521 31.22 26.42 18.21
N PRO A 522 31.95 25.62 17.40
CA PRO A 522 33.26 26.00 16.87
C PRO A 522 33.15 26.95 15.67
N TYR A 523 34.02 27.97 15.64
CA TYR A 523 34.27 28.82 14.47
C TYR A 523 35.76 28.78 14.12
N THR A 524 36.08 28.39 12.88
CA THR A 524 37.46 28.23 12.38
C THR A 524 37.78 29.27 11.32
N ASN A 525 38.81 30.08 11.56
CA ASN A 525 39.32 31.06 10.61
C ASN A 525 40.49 30.46 9.81
N THR A 526 40.38 30.50 8.49
CA THR A 526 41.35 29.88 7.56
C THR A 526 42.40 30.86 7.03
N THR A 527 42.35 32.14 7.41
CA THR A 527 43.19 33.22 6.87
C THR A 527 44.47 33.52 7.67
N ASP A 528 45.33 34.39 7.12
CA ASP A 528 46.55 34.92 7.74
C ASP A 528 46.29 35.97 8.83
N ARG A 529 45.03 36.38 9.06
CA ARG A 529 44.65 37.51 9.94
C ARG A 529 43.55 37.11 10.91
N ALA A 530 43.41 37.83 12.02
CA ALA A 530 42.26 37.65 12.90
C ALA A 530 40.98 38.22 12.24
N VAL A 531 39.86 37.52 12.42
CA VAL A 531 38.53 37.96 11.95
C VAL A 531 37.64 38.22 13.16
N GLU A 532 36.91 39.33 13.16
CA GLU A 532 35.90 39.66 14.17
C GLU A 532 34.50 39.33 13.63
N LEU A 533 33.77 38.51 14.38
CA LEU A 533 32.41 38.07 14.09
C LEU A 533 31.43 38.71 15.07
N LYS A 534 30.29 39.20 14.58
CA LYS A 534 29.09 39.50 15.36
C LYS A 534 28.17 38.29 15.33
N LEU A 535 27.55 37.94 16.45
CA LEU A 535 26.82 36.68 16.63
C LEU A 535 25.37 36.94 17.06
N SER A 536 24.43 36.23 16.44
CA SER A 536 23.01 36.27 16.82
C SER A 536 22.35 34.89 16.73
N VAL A 537 21.30 34.67 17.52
CA VAL A 537 20.43 33.49 17.42
C VAL A 537 19.11 33.93 16.80
N THR A 538 18.65 33.24 15.77
CA THR A 538 17.43 33.55 15.03
C THR A 538 16.62 32.29 14.72
N GLY A 539 15.35 32.49 14.32
CA GLY A 539 14.53 31.42 13.76
C GLY A 539 14.16 30.27 14.71
N ILE A 540 14.11 30.48 16.04
CA ILE A 540 13.80 29.39 16.97
C ILE A 540 12.32 28.95 16.82
N THR A 541 12.11 27.72 16.38
CA THR A 541 10.80 27.08 16.15
C THR A 541 10.65 25.82 16.98
N GLY A 542 9.43 25.54 17.46
CA GLY A 542 9.10 24.26 18.09
C GLY A 542 8.60 23.24 17.07
N ASN A 543 8.16 22.07 17.52
CA ASN A 543 7.81 20.98 16.61
C ASN A 543 6.69 21.38 15.61
N ASP A 544 5.66 22.10 16.07
CA ASP A 544 4.60 22.72 15.26
C ASP A 544 5.06 23.84 14.28
N GLY A 545 6.35 24.13 14.19
CA GLY A 545 6.91 25.22 13.39
C GLY A 545 6.62 26.62 13.95
N SER A 546 5.92 26.73 15.09
CA SER A 546 5.60 28.02 15.68
C SER A 546 6.78 28.58 16.49
N THR A 547 6.97 29.90 16.42
CA THR A 547 8.12 30.56 17.06
C THR A 547 8.14 30.34 18.58
N VAL A 548 9.24 29.78 19.08
CA VAL A 548 9.51 29.67 20.51
C VAL A 548 10.06 31.00 21.02
N ARG A 549 9.39 31.58 22.02
CA ARG A 549 9.76 32.88 22.64
C ARG A 549 10.35 32.73 24.05
N SER A 550 10.33 31.52 24.59
CA SER A 550 10.96 31.18 25.87
C SER A 550 12.47 30.97 25.69
N PRO A 551 13.29 31.06 26.75
CA PRO A 551 14.75 31.20 26.64
C PRO A 551 15.51 29.89 26.36
N VAL A 552 14.94 28.96 25.58
CA VAL A 552 15.43 27.58 25.40
C VAL A 552 16.87 27.48 24.90
N ALA A 553 17.34 28.45 24.08
CA ALA A 553 18.71 28.51 23.60
C ALA A 553 19.26 29.95 23.65
N ARG A 554 20.48 30.16 24.16
CA ARG A 554 21.13 31.47 24.26
C ARG A 554 22.66 31.38 24.12
N LEU A 555 23.26 32.26 23.33
CA LEU A 555 24.73 32.41 23.29
C LEU A 555 25.28 33.09 24.56
N GLY A 556 26.48 32.69 24.98
CA GLY A 556 27.23 33.37 26.04
C GLY A 556 27.99 34.63 25.62
N THR A 557 28.07 34.93 24.32
CA THR A 557 28.65 36.17 23.78
C THR A 557 27.89 36.63 22.51
N ALA A 558 27.93 37.93 22.22
CA ALA A 558 27.39 38.55 21.01
C ALA A 558 28.47 38.90 19.96
N SER A 559 29.75 38.69 20.28
CA SER A 559 30.86 38.85 19.34
C SER A 559 32.03 37.92 19.66
N LEU A 560 32.86 37.63 18.66
CA LEU A 560 33.97 36.69 18.75
C LEU A 560 35.12 37.12 17.82
N THR A 561 36.33 37.24 18.35
CA THR A 561 37.54 37.36 17.53
C THR A 561 38.16 35.97 17.34
N VAL A 562 38.21 35.49 16.10
CA VAL A 562 38.82 34.21 15.73
C VAL A 562 40.22 34.47 15.14
N PRO A 563 41.31 34.09 15.82
CA PRO A 563 42.67 34.35 15.34
C PRO A 563 43.01 33.63 14.03
N ALA A 564 44.03 34.13 13.32
CA ALA A 564 44.56 33.53 12.09
C ALA A 564 44.87 32.03 12.24
N GLY A 565 44.31 31.19 11.37
CA GLY A 565 44.52 29.74 11.38
C GLY A 565 44.09 29.04 12.68
N LYS A 566 43.09 29.57 13.41
CA LYS A 566 42.58 28.99 14.66
C LYS A 566 41.08 28.71 14.63
N THR A 567 40.69 27.72 15.43
CA THR A 567 39.31 27.49 15.86
C THR A 567 39.12 28.11 17.24
N VAL A 568 37.98 28.74 17.47
CA VAL A 568 37.52 29.19 18.79
C VAL A 568 36.07 28.76 18.98
N GLU A 569 35.75 28.20 20.14
CA GLU A 569 34.41 27.74 20.49
C GLU A 569 33.64 28.81 21.28
N ILE A 570 32.33 28.92 21.04
CA ILE A 570 31.42 29.73 21.86
C ILE A 570 30.38 28.85 22.57
N PRO A 571 30.00 29.18 23.81
CA PRO A 571 28.98 28.44 24.54
C PRO A 571 27.57 28.81 24.07
N LEU A 572 26.86 27.83 23.49
CA LEU A 572 25.40 27.84 23.35
C LEU A 572 24.79 27.20 24.60
N ARG A 573 24.18 28.01 25.46
CA ARG A 573 23.49 27.55 26.67
C ARG A 573 22.09 27.06 26.30
N VAL A 574 21.71 25.91 26.83
CA VAL A 574 20.41 25.27 26.57
C VAL A 574 19.64 25.14 27.88
N ASP A 575 18.36 25.51 27.86
CA ASP A 575 17.47 25.42 29.02
C ASP A 575 16.19 24.66 28.63
N PRO A 576 16.19 23.31 28.74
CA PRO A 576 15.02 22.50 28.37
C PRO A 576 13.83 22.69 29.33
N THR A 577 14.03 23.31 30.51
CA THR A 577 12.94 23.70 31.41
C THR A 577 12.26 25.03 30.99
N ALA A 578 12.63 25.62 29.85
CA ALA A 578 11.96 26.79 29.31
C ALA A 578 10.52 26.44 28.91
N THR A 579 9.54 27.27 29.30
CA THR A 579 8.12 27.00 29.05
C THR A 579 7.79 26.89 27.56
N LEU A 580 7.23 25.76 27.14
CA LEU A 580 6.75 25.50 25.77
C LEU A 580 5.22 25.37 25.78
N LYS A 581 4.57 25.55 24.62
CA LYS A 581 3.16 25.13 24.42
C LYS A 581 3.10 23.62 24.16
N ARG A 582 1.94 22.97 24.38
CA ARG A 582 1.73 21.53 24.11
C ARG A 582 2.25 21.08 22.73
N ALA A 583 2.01 21.86 21.68
CA ALA A 583 2.42 21.57 20.30
C ALA A 583 3.88 21.95 19.95
N GLN A 584 4.59 22.67 20.83
CA GLN A 584 6.00 23.05 20.62
C GLN A 584 6.99 22.01 21.15
N TYR A 585 6.55 21.09 22.04
CA TYR A 585 7.34 19.94 22.50
C TYR A 585 7.64 18.95 21.37
N GLY A 586 8.75 18.24 21.49
CA GLY A 586 9.40 17.49 20.43
C GLY A 586 10.63 18.25 19.91
N ASP A 587 10.84 18.23 18.60
CA ASP A 587 11.96 18.88 17.93
C ASP A 587 11.89 20.41 17.97
N ILE A 588 12.93 21.05 18.49
CA ILE A 588 13.12 22.50 18.52
C ILE A 588 14.38 22.82 17.72
N THR A 589 14.27 23.71 16.73
CA THR A 589 15.39 24.08 15.86
C THR A 589 15.58 25.59 15.81
N GLY A 590 16.76 26.02 15.35
CA GLY A 590 17.08 27.43 15.12
C GLY A 590 18.43 27.59 14.43
N ARG A 591 18.84 28.82 14.13
CA ARG A 591 20.15 29.09 13.50
C ARG A 591 20.92 30.19 14.22
N ILE A 592 22.22 29.97 14.38
CA ILE A 592 23.20 30.99 14.76
C ILE A 592 23.70 31.62 13.46
N LEU A 593 23.68 32.95 13.39
CA LEU A 593 24.26 33.72 12.29
C LEU A 593 25.50 34.46 12.82
N ALA A 594 26.62 34.32 12.11
CA ALA A 594 27.84 35.09 12.36
C ALA A 594 28.19 36.00 11.17
N GLU A 595 28.46 37.27 11.42
CA GLU A 595 28.75 38.28 10.40
C GLU A 595 30.12 38.93 10.63
N ALA A 596 30.94 39.06 9.58
CA ALA A 596 32.22 39.76 9.62
C ALA A 596 32.24 41.02 8.73
N ALA A 597 33.15 41.95 9.04
CA ALA A 597 33.48 43.04 8.13
C ALA A 597 34.05 42.50 6.82
N GLY A 598 33.57 43.03 5.68
CA GLY A 598 33.92 42.54 4.35
C GLY A 598 32.88 41.59 3.70
N GLY A 599 31.80 41.26 4.39
CA GLY A 599 30.67 40.52 3.83
C GLY A 599 30.70 39.00 4.05
N VAL A 600 31.60 38.50 4.90
CA VAL A 600 31.60 37.08 5.29
C VAL A 600 30.42 36.82 6.23
N THR A 601 29.55 35.91 5.84
CA THR A 601 28.46 35.35 6.65
C THR A 601 28.75 33.88 6.99
N VAL A 602 28.27 33.43 8.14
CA VAL A 602 28.27 32.01 8.54
C VAL A 602 26.88 31.66 9.06
N SER A 603 26.24 30.69 8.41
CA SER A 603 25.08 29.98 8.97
C SER A 603 25.55 28.79 9.80
N THR A 604 25.00 28.61 10.99
CA THR A 604 25.26 27.42 11.83
C THR A 604 23.95 26.99 12.48
N PRO A 605 23.25 26.00 11.88
CA PRO A 605 21.95 25.54 12.36
C PRO A 605 22.10 24.61 13.57
N PHE A 606 21.06 24.53 14.42
CA PHE A 606 21.02 23.67 15.60
C PHE A 606 19.65 23.04 15.84
N SER A 607 19.64 21.91 16.53
CA SER A 607 18.45 21.17 16.98
C SER A 607 18.60 20.69 18.43
N LEU A 608 17.47 20.58 19.14
CA LEU A 608 17.33 19.79 20.34
C LEU A 608 15.95 19.10 20.35
N TYR A 609 15.81 18.01 21.08
CA TYR A 609 14.53 17.38 21.35
C TYR A 609 14.14 17.55 22.82
N VAL A 610 12.93 18.03 23.10
CA VAL A 610 12.37 18.13 24.46
C VAL A 610 11.11 17.29 24.55
N GLN A 611 11.16 16.18 25.29
CA GLN A 611 10.04 15.26 25.43
C GLN A 611 8.86 15.96 26.15
N PRO A 612 7.61 15.80 25.68
CA PRO A 612 6.43 16.30 26.38
C PRO A 612 6.18 15.58 27.71
N GLU A 613 5.35 16.19 28.57
CA GLU A 613 4.82 15.53 29.77
C GLU A 613 4.10 14.23 29.43
N THR A 614 4.55 13.12 30.03
CA THR A 614 3.95 11.78 29.91
C THR A 614 3.63 11.16 31.26
N VAL A 615 2.59 10.32 31.28
CA VAL A 615 2.11 9.53 32.42
C VAL A 615 1.87 8.07 31.99
N THR A 616 1.85 7.14 32.95
CA THR A 616 1.77 5.70 32.66
C THR A 616 0.33 5.22 32.57
N LEU A 617 -0.13 4.81 31.38
CA LEU A 617 -1.34 4.01 31.25
C LEU A 617 -0.97 2.53 31.21
N ARG A 618 -1.64 1.71 32.04
CA ARG A 618 -1.58 0.25 31.99
C ARG A 618 -2.93 -0.30 31.57
N VAL A 619 -2.97 -1.15 30.55
CA VAL A 619 -4.20 -1.81 30.08
C VAL A 619 -4.10 -3.31 30.27
N LYS A 620 -5.10 -3.91 30.93
CA LYS A 620 -5.24 -5.35 31.10
C LYS A 620 -6.34 -5.88 30.21
N LEU A 621 -6.01 -6.78 29.29
CA LEU A 621 -7.00 -7.55 28.52
C LEU A 621 -7.15 -8.92 29.15
N ILE A 622 -8.37 -9.30 29.53
CA ILE A 622 -8.67 -10.58 30.17
C ILE A 622 -9.68 -11.35 29.30
N ASP A 623 -9.36 -12.59 28.95
CA ASP A 623 -10.20 -13.47 28.13
C ASP A 623 -11.42 -14.00 28.91
N ARG A 624 -12.30 -14.78 28.25
CA ARG A 624 -13.48 -15.35 28.92
C ARG A 624 -13.19 -16.54 29.83
N LEU A 625 -11.96 -17.06 29.85
CA LEU A 625 -11.50 -18.06 30.83
C LEU A 625 -10.95 -17.38 32.11
N GLY A 626 -10.54 -16.11 32.02
CA GLY A 626 -9.94 -15.32 33.10
C GLY A 626 -8.42 -15.19 33.01
N ASN A 627 -7.81 -15.61 31.90
CA ASN A 627 -6.39 -15.45 31.62
C ASN A 627 -6.11 -14.06 31.03
N PRO A 628 -4.86 -13.58 31.06
CA PRO A 628 -4.41 -12.53 30.13
C PRO A 628 -4.72 -12.96 28.69
N ALA A 629 -5.32 -12.07 27.90
CA ALA A 629 -5.72 -12.39 26.53
C ALA A 629 -4.49 -12.62 25.62
N THR A 630 -4.60 -13.53 24.65
CA THR A 630 -3.55 -13.91 23.68
C THR A 630 -4.15 -14.00 22.26
N GLY A 631 -3.31 -14.28 21.25
CA GLY A 631 -3.71 -14.46 19.85
C GLY A 631 -4.18 -13.16 19.18
N ALA A 632 -5.31 -13.20 18.49
CA ALA A 632 -5.91 -12.05 17.80
C ALA A 632 -6.48 -10.96 18.73
N SER A 633 -6.16 -10.97 20.02
CA SER A 633 -6.63 -9.99 21.00
C SER A 633 -5.86 -8.68 20.86
N SER A 634 -6.56 -7.55 20.75
CA SER A 634 -5.97 -6.22 20.54
C SER A 634 -6.65 -5.13 21.35
N VAL A 635 -5.94 -4.00 21.52
CA VAL A 635 -6.50 -2.76 22.05
C VAL A 635 -5.96 -1.54 21.28
N ASP A 636 -6.86 -0.65 20.92
CA ASP A 636 -6.60 0.70 20.43
C ASP A 636 -6.53 1.65 21.63
N VAL A 637 -5.49 2.49 21.70
CA VAL A 637 -5.34 3.58 22.68
C VAL A 637 -5.10 4.87 21.91
N ILE A 638 -6.17 5.66 21.72
CA ILE A 638 -6.16 6.86 20.88
C ILE A 638 -6.44 8.11 21.72
N GLY A 639 -5.51 9.07 21.76
CA GLY A 639 -5.71 10.39 22.33
C GLY A 639 -6.60 11.24 21.42
N THR A 640 -7.74 11.69 21.92
CA THR A 640 -8.68 12.50 21.12
C THR A 640 -8.27 13.97 21.03
N ASP A 641 -7.42 14.45 21.96
CA ASP A 641 -6.93 15.85 22.00
C ASP A 641 -6.10 16.27 20.77
N ASP A 642 -5.42 15.30 20.13
CA ASP A 642 -4.49 15.52 19.01
C ASP A 642 -4.54 14.39 17.96
N ALA A 643 -5.52 13.48 18.07
CA ALA A 643 -5.73 12.31 17.21
C ALA A 643 -4.55 11.31 17.12
N THR A 644 -3.59 11.38 18.05
CA THR A 644 -2.45 10.46 18.11
C THR A 644 -2.75 9.20 18.91
N GLY A 645 -2.12 8.07 18.57
CA GLY A 645 -2.33 6.81 19.30
C GLY A 645 -1.83 5.60 18.54
N GLU A 646 -2.06 4.42 19.10
CA GLU A 646 -1.60 3.15 18.54
C GLU A 646 -2.59 2.01 18.82
N ARG A 647 -2.55 0.97 17.98
CA ARG A 647 -3.09 -0.36 18.30
C ARG A 647 -1.97 -1.26 18.75
N ARG A 648 -2.18 -2.02 19.82
CA ARG A 648 -1.31 -3.16 20.18
C ARG A 648 -2.11 -4.45 20.24
N PHE A 649 -1.51 -5.53 19.74
CA PHE A 649 -1.95 -6.88 20.04
C PHE A 649 -1.41 -7.30 21.42
N ASN A 650 -2.15 -8.13 22.14
CA ASN A 650 -1.75 -8.64 23.44
C ASN A 650 -1.50 -10.13 23.35
N ASP A 651 -0.23 -10.54 23.43
CA ASP A 651 0.13 -11.94 23.54
C ASP A 651 0.40 -12.32 25.01
N GLY A 652 -0.67 -12.64 25.74
CA GLY A 652 -0.59 -13.14 27.12
C GLY A 652 -0.05 -12.14 28.16
N ALA A 653 0.29 -10.91 27.77
CA ALA A 653 0.84 -9.91 28.68
C ALA A 653 -0.19 -9.48 29.72
N VAL A 654 0.26 -9.40 30.99
CA VAL A 654 -0.57 -9.11 32.17
C VAL A 654 -0.91 -7.62 32.31
N ASP A 655 -0.09 -6.75 31.73
CA ASP A 655 -0.23 -5.29 31.68
C ASP A 655 0.44 -4.78 30.39
N GLN A 656 -0.32 -4.20 29.46
CA GLN A 656 0.24 -3.39 28.39
C GLN A 656 0.51 -1.99 28.91
N THR A 657 1.77 -1.54 28.85
CA THR A 657 2.19 -0.25 29.43
C THR A 657 2.49 0.78 28.34
N TYR A 658 1.87 1.95 28.45
CA TYR A 658 1.98 3.06 27.50
C TYR A 658 2.45 4.32 28.25
N ALA A 659 3.40 5.06 27.68
CA ALA A 659 3.77 6.39 28.12
C ALA A 659 3.03 7.42 27.26
N ILE A 660 2.02 8.08 27.84
CA ILE A 660 1.07 8.93 27.08
C ILE A 660 0.93 10.31 27.71
N ARG A 661 0.57 11.32 26.92
CA ARG A 661 0.33 12.68 27.47
C ARG A 661 -0.93 12.69 28.34
N PRO A 662 -1.00 13.48 29.43
CA PRO A 662 -2.28 13.80 30.07
C PRO A 662 -3.28 14.38 29.05
N GLY A 663 -4.53 13.90 29.07
CA GLY A 663 -5.52 14.22 28.03
C GLY A 663 -6.76 13.31 28.02
N SER A 664 -7.62 13.51 27.02
CA SER A 664 -8.77 12.65 26.73
C SER A 664 -8.40 11.50 25.79
N TYR A 665 -8.85 10.28 26.09
CA TYR A 665 -8.54 9.06 25.34
C TYR A 665 -9.78 8.22 24.99
N PHE A 666 -9.77 7.64 23.81
CA PHE A 666 -10.65 6.55 23.39
C PHE A 666 -9.90 5.22 23.54
N LEU A 667 -10.52 4.23 24.19
CA LEU A 667 -10.01 2.86 24.25
C LEU A 667 -11.02 1.89 23.60
N SER A 668 -10.53 1.05 22.71
CA SER A 668 -11.31 0.05 21.96
C SER A 668 -10.58 -1.29 21.98
N SER A 669 -11.27 -2.43 22.06
CA SER A 669 -10.59 -3.73 22.13
C SER A 669 -11.44 -4.86 21.57
N PHE A 670 -10.79 -5.73 20.81
CA PHE A 670 -11.30 -7.05 20.46
C PHE A 670 -10.52 -8.09 21.25
N ILE A 671 -11.21 -8.97 21.97
CA ILE A 671 -10.62 -10.03 22.80
C ILE A 671 -11.13 -11.38 22.31
N THR A 672 -10.23 -12.20 21.78
CA THR A 672 -10.51 -13.60 21.46
C THR A 672 -10.28 -14.48 22.68
N THR A 673 -11.12 -15.51 22.86
CA THR A 673 -10.90 -16.55 23.88
C THR A 673 -10.63 -17.89 23.18
N PRO A 674 -9.52 -18.59 23.48
CA PRO A 674 -9.24 -19.92 22.93
C PRO A 674 -10.20 -20.97 23.47
N GLU A 675 -10.41 -22.05 22.73
CA GLU A 675 -11.06 -23.25 23.26
C GLU A 675 -10.13 -23.97 24.25
N THR A 676 -10.71 -24.65 25.25
CA THR A 676 -9.94 -25.34 26.30
C THR A 676 -9.16 -26.57 25.81
N ALA A 677 -9.42 -27.02 24.57
CA ALA A 677 -8.64 -28.03 23.86
C ALA A 677 -8.77 -27.79 22.33
N GLY A 678 -7.67 -27.97 21.61
CA GLY A 678 -7.54 -27.63 20.18
C GLY A 678 -6.89 -26.26 19.94
N THR A 679 -6.87 -25.83 18.68
CA THR A 679 -6.20 -24.59 18.23
C THR A 679 -7.18 -23.46 17.87
N LEU A 680 -8.48 -23.68 18.02
CA LEU A 680 -9.51 -22.72 17.60
C LEU A 680 -9.92 -21.77 18.73
N TYR A 681 -10.39 -20.59 18.36
CA TYR A 681 -11.11 -19.72 19.28
C TYR A 681 -12.54 -20.24 19.54
N ASP A 682 -13.02 -20.07 20.77
CA ASP A 682 -14.40 -20.35 21.16
C ASP A 682 -15.29 -19.11 20.95
N SER A 683 -14.77 -17.92 21.24
CA SER A 683 -15.56 -16.67 21.18
C SER A 683 -14.74 -15.39 20.97
N LEU A 684 -15.44 -14.37 20.45
CA LEU A 684 -14.94 -13.01 20.22
C LEU A 684 -15.74 -12.01 21.08
N SER A 685 -15.04 -11.09 21.75
CA SER A 685 -15.65 -10.08 22.63
C SER A 685 -15.16 -8.67 22.27
N TYR A 686 -16.07 -7.73 22.08
CA TYR A 686 -15.74 -6.31 21.89
C TYR A 686 -15.88 -5.51 23.21
N LEU A 687 -14.86 -4.76 23.60
CA LEU A 687 -14.85 -3.98 24.85
C LEU A 687 -14.34 -2.56 24.62
N ALA A 688 -15.11 -1.54 25.01
CA ALA A 688 -14.74 -0.15 24.77
C ALA A 688 -14.98 0.81 25.95
N ARG A 689 -14.21 1.90 25.94
CA ARG A 689 -14.41 3.15 26.70
C ARG A 689 -14.45 4.31 25.68
N PRO A 690 -15.64 4.73 25.21
CA PRO A 690 -15.78 5.76 24.17
C PRO A 690 -15.09 7.10 24.47
N GLN A 691 -14.89 7.43 25.75
CA GLN A 691 -14.00 8.49 26.22
C GLN A 691 -13.56 8.19 27.67
N LEU A 692 -12.30 8.49 28.00
CA LEU A 692 -11.66 8.34 29.30
C LEU A 692 -10.68 9.49 29.54
N GLU A 693 -10.75 10.11 30.72
CA GLU A 693 -9.89 11.24 31.10
C GLU A 693 -8.66 10.73 31.87
N ILE A 694 -7.44 10.95 31.34
CA ILE A 694 -6.19 10.49 31.96
C ILE A 694 -5.35 11.71 32.40
N ARG A 695 -4.98 11.74 33.69
CA ARG A 695 -4.32 12.90 34.34
C ARG A 695 -3.09 12.51 35.19
N GLY A 696 -2.62 11.28 35.05
CA GLY A 696 -1.66 10.64 35.93
C GLY A 696 -1.67 9.13 35.72
N ASP A 697 -0.75 8.42 36.39
CA ASP A 697 -0.64 6.96 36.30
C ASP A 697 -1.99 6.25 36.55
N THR A 698 -2.42 5.46 35.57
CA THR A 698 -3.78 4.90 35.47
C THR A 698 -3.73 3.45 35.03
N THR A 699 -4.60 2.60 35.59
CA THR A 699 -4.78 1.21 35.15
C THR A 699 -6.22 0.96 34.71
N VAL A 700 -6.40 0.46 33.49
CA VAL A 700 -7.69 0.10 32.90
C VAL A 700 -7.77 -1.42 32.74
N VAL A 701 -8.93 -2.00 33.04
CA VAL A 701 -9.21 -3.43 32.85
C VAL A 701 -10.35 -3.60 31.86
N LEU A 702 -10.11 -4.38 30.80
CA LEU A 702 -11.08 -4.83 29.81
C LEU A 702 -11.25 -6.35 29.99
N ASP A 703 -12.28 -6.74 30.74
CA ASP A 703 -12.54 -8.12 31.15
C ASP A 703 -13.69 -8.74 30.36
N ALA A 704 -13.36 -9.63 29.42
CA ALA A 704 -14.32 -10.25 28.52
C ALA A 704 -15.32 -11.18 29.23
N ARG A 705 -15.04 -11.65 30.46
CA ARG A 705 -16.00 -12.44 31.25
C ARG A 705 -17.27 -11.64 31.57
N GLY A 706 -17.11 -10.33 31.77
CA GLY A 706 -18.21 -9.38 31.98
C GLY A 706 -18.92 -8.94 30.69
N ALA A 707 -18.44 -9.33 29.51
CA ALA A 707 -19.07 -8.95 28.24
C ALA A 707 -20.37 -9.72 27.97
N HIS A 708 -21.33 -9.05 27.34
CA HIS A 708 -22.71 -9.48 27.18
C HIS A 708 -22.94 -10.21 25.86
N HIS A 709 -23.71 -11.29 25.89
CA HIS A 709 -23.87 -12.20 24.75
C HIS A 709 -24.76 -11.57 23.67
N LEU A 710 -24.28 -11.54 22.43
CA LEU A 710 -25.03 -11.07 21.25
C LEU A 710 -25.55 -12.27 20.46
N ARG A 711 -26.84 -12.29 20.10
CA ARG A 711 -27.48 -13.36 19.31
C ARG A 711 -28.52 -12.83 18.33
N VAL A 712 -28.68 -13.54 17.22
CA VAL A 712 -29.75 -13.35 16.24
C VAL A 712 -30.79 -14.47 16.32
N ARG A 713 -32.05 -14.17 15.99
CA ARG A 713 -33.14 -15.12 15.76
C ARG A 713 -33.97 -14.71 14.53
N THR A 714 -34.03 -15.56 13.53
CA THR A 714 -34.83 -15.42 12.30
C THR A 714 -36.21 -16.07 12.44
N ASP A 715 -37.15 -15.77 11.52
CA ASP A 715 -38.43 -16.50 11.46
C ASP A 715 -38.26 -17.89 10.82
N GLN A 716 -37.35 -18.06 9.83
CA GLN A 716 -36.93 -19.38 9.33
C GLN A 716 -35.86 -20.03 10.24
N PRO A 717 -35.72 -21.37 10.27
CA PRO A 717 -34.59 -22.05 10.91
C PRO A 717 -33.27 -21.68 10.23
N THR A 718 -32.26 -21.29 11.02
CA THR A 718 -30.95 -20.86 10.48
C THR A 718 -29.76 -21.46 11.23
N GLU A 719 -28.65 -21.53 10.51
CA GLU A 719 -27.29 -21.76 10.98
C GLU A 719 -26.50 -20.45 10.73
N LEU A 720 -25.73 -20.00 11.72
CA LEU A 720 -24.87 -18.83 11.56
C LEU A 720 -23.66 -19.20 10.69
N ARG A 721 -23.40 -18.42 9.64
CA ARG A 721 -22.26 -18.60 8.74
C ARG A 721 -21.06 -17.80 9.22
N GLY A 722 -21.30 -16.58 9.70
CA GLY A 722 -20.33 -15.74 10.38
C GLY A 722 -20.98 -14.48 10.94
N ALA A 723 -20.23 -13.74 11.75
CA ALA A 723 -20.62 -12.42 12.21
C ALA A 723 -19.39 -11.51 12.37
N THR A 724 -19.58 -10.23 12.10
CA THR A 724 -18.54 -9.20 12.20
C THR A 724 -18.95 -8.17 13.24
N LEU A 725 -18.10 -7.93 14.22
CA LEU A 725 -18.25 -6.84 15.19
C LEU A 725 -17.48 -5.62 14.65
N GLY A 726 -18.06 -4.44 14.77
CA GLY A 726 -17.48 -3.20 14.26
C GLY A 726 -17.57 -2.04 15.24
N PHE A 727 -16.74 -1.03 15.05
CA PHE A 727 -16.89 0.26 15.73
C PHE A 727 -16.46 1.43 14.85
N ALA A 728 -17.03 2.59 15.13
CA ALA A 728 -16.61 3.88 14.60
C ALA A 728 -16.61 4.93 15.72
N ARG A 729 -15.58 5.76 15.76
CA ARG A 729 -15.42 6.91 16.66
C ARG A 729 -15.00 8.10 15.80
N SER A 730 -15.69 9.24 15.93
CA SER A 730 -15.30 10.46 15.20
C SER A 730 -15.32 11.70 16.10
N TRP A 731 -14.47 12.69 15.79
CA TRP A 731 -14.37 13.97 16.51
C TRP A 731 -13.90 15.10 15.56
N ASP A 732 -14.07 16.35 16.00
CA ASP A 732 -13.80 17.59 15.23
C ASP A 732 -14.36 17.61 13.78
N ASP A 733 -15.51 16.97 13.55
CA ASP A 733 -16.19 16.81 12.24
C ASP A 733 -15.30 16.25 11.09
N THR A 734 -14.10 15.74 11.40
CA THR A 734 -13.04 15.45 10.40
C THR A 734 -12.25 14.18 10.66
N TRP A 735 -12.05 13.79 11.92
CA TRP A 735 -11.33 12.56 12.27
C TRP A 735 -12.30 11.39 12.42
N LEU A 736 -12.00 10.27 11.76
CA LEU A 736 -12.69 9.00 11.90
C LEU A 736 -11.65 7.93 12.24
N HIS A 737 -11.87 7.23 13.35
CA HIS A 737 -11.12 6.05 13.74
C HIS A 737 -12.12 4.91 14.00
N GLY A 738 -11.96 3.80 13.30
CA GLY A 738 -12.88 2.68 13.32
C GLY A 738 -12.19 1.38 12.95
N GLY A 739 -12.87 0.27 13.16
CA GLY A 739 -12.33 -1.04 12.84
C GLY A 739 -13.36 -2.15 13.01
N THR A 740 -13.05 -3.33 12.46
CA THR A 740 -13.89 -4.51 12.58
C THR A 740 -13.08 -5.73 13.00
N ALA A 741 -13.78 -6.74 13.53
CA ALA A 741 -13.28 -8.08 13.73
C ALA A 741 -14.36 -9.08 13.28
N ALA A 742 -14.04 -9.85 12.24
CA ALA A 742 -14.89 -10.92 11.73
C ALA A 742 -14.63 -12.23 12.47
N GLY A 743 -15.66 -13.05 12.61
CA GLY A 743 -15.54 -14.45 12.99
C GLY A 743 -16.42 -15.30 12.10
N GLY A 744 -15.86 -16.39 11.58
CA GLY A 744 -16.60 -17.38 10.82
C GLY A 744 -17.37 -18.37 11.69
N ARG A 745 -17.91 -19.40 11.04
CA ARG A 745 -18.59 -20.58 11.64
C ARG A 745 -17.77 -21.38 12.67
N SER A 746 -16.51 -21.00 12.89
CA SER A 746 -15.62 -21.53 13.92
C SER A 746 -15.90 -20.97 15.32
N LEU A 747 -16.52 -19.79 15.46
CA LEU A 747 -16.87 -19.23 16.77
C LEU A 747 -18.24 -19.71 17.26
N ARG A 748 -18.37 -19.92 18.58
CA ARG A 748 -19.62 -20.29 19.26
C ARG A 748 -20.35 -19.10 19.89
N GLY A 749 -19.67 -17.98 20.12
CA GLY A 749 -20.24 -16.84 20.83
C GLY A 749 -19.58 -15.51 20.47
N TYR A 750 -20.42 -14.48 20.37
CA TYR A 750 -20.03 -13.09 20.16
C TYR A 750 -20.53 -12.26 21.33
N TYR A 751 -19.71 -11.35 21.83
CA TYR A 751 -19.99 -10.59 23.05
C TYR A 751 -19.62 -9.12 22.89
N ALA A 752 -20.28 -8.22 23.62
CA ALA A 752 -19.87 -6.82 23.70
C ALA A 752 -20.06 -6.20 25.09
N SER A 753 -19.24 -5.20 25.42
CA SER A 753 -19.41 -4.31 26.57
C SER A 753 -18.89 -2.91 26.26
N VAL A 754 -19.81 -1.94 26.23
CA VAL A 754 -19.50 -0.51 26.04
C VAL A 754 -19.86 0.22 27.32
N SER A 755 -18.87 0.87 27.94
CA SER A 755 -19.02 1.57 29.21
C SER A 755 -18.50 3.00 29.11
N GLY A 756 -19.32 3.96 29.55
CA GLY A 756 -19.11 5.37 29.22
C GLY A 756 -19.70 5.74 27.85
N LYS A 757 -19.57 7.02 27.49
CA LYS A 757 -20.08 7.58 26.23
C LYS A 757 -19.09 8.61 25.70
N ALA A 758 -19.06 8.78 24.38
CA ALA A 758 -18.40 9.95 23.80
C ALA A 758 -19.12 11.21 24.30
N THR A 759 -18.37 12.19 24.82
CA THR A 759 -18.89 13.52 25.16
C THR A 759 -18.46 14.58 24.16
N ASP A 760 -17.36 14.32 23.44
CA ASP A 760 -16.98 14.99 22.20
C ASP A 760 -17.15 14.04 20.99
N GLY A 761 -17.66 14.59 19.88
CA GLY A 761 -17.91 13.85 18.64
C GLY A 761 -18.92 12.70 18.76
N THR A 762 -18.73 11.62 17.99
CA THR A 762 -19.66 10.47 17.93
C THR A 762 -18.97 9.13 18.20
N PHE A 763 -19.77 8.12 18.57
CA PHE A 763 -19.38 6.72 18.70
C PHE A 763 -20.55 5.81 18.26
N GLU A 764 -20.26 4.79 17.46
CA GLU A 764 -21.17 3.70 17.09
C GLU A 764 -20.44 2.36 17.25
N PHE A 765 -21.10 1.38 17.87
CA PHE A 765 -20.74 -0.03 17.79
C PHE A 765 -21.70 -0.70 16.81
N ASP A 766 -21.22 -1.64 16.01
CA ASP A 766 -22.02 -2.40 15.06
C ASP A 766 -21.86 -3.90 15.28
N SER A 767 -22.91 -4.66 14.99
CA SER A 767 -22.80 -6.09 14.75
C SER A 767 -23.52 -6.51 13.45
N PHE A 768 -22.79 -7.21 12.60
CA PHE A 768 -23.24 -7.71 11.30
C PHE A 768 -23.29 -9.25 11.34
N TRP A 769 -24.32 -9.85 10.75
CA TRP A 769 -24.60 -11.27 10.89
C TRP A 769 -25.03 -11.85 9.55
N ARG A 770 -24.41 -12.97 9.16
CA ARG A 770 -24.71 -13.71 7.95
C ARG A 770 -25.19 -15.12 8.31
N ALA A 771 -26.43 -15.46 7.94
CA ALA A 771 -27.08 -16.71 8.36
C ALA A 771 -27.94 -17.33 7.25
N ALA A 772 -27.93 -18.65 7.13
CA ALA A 772 -28.59 -19.39 6.04
C ALA A 772 -29.30 -20.65 6.59
N ALA A 773 -29.98 -21.43 5.75
CA ALA A 773 -30.52 -22.72 6.16
C ALA A 773 -29.41 -23.66 6.69
N PRO A 774 -29.66 -24.50 7.72
CA PRO A 774 -28.66 -25.42 8.24
C PRO A 774 -28.23 -26.47 7.20
N GLN A 775 -26.93 -26.61 6.96
CA GLN A 775 -26.42 -27.57 5.97
C GLN A 775 -26.73 -29.01 6.39
N ILE A 776 -26.59 -29.33 7.68
CA ILE A 776 -27.02 -30.62 8.26
C ILE A 776 -28.05 -30.35 9.36
N THR A 777 -29.29 -30.76 9.13
CA THR A 777 -30.34 -30.80 10.18
C THR A 777 -30.19 -32.05 11.04
N GLU A 778 -29.85 -33.18 10.40
CA GLU A 778 -29.58 -34.44 11.07
C GLU A 778 -28.58 -35.29 10.28
N LEU A 779 -27.62 -35.89 10.98
CA LEU A 779 -26.88 -37.08 10.56
C LEU A 779 -26.96 -38.08 11.72
N ALA A 780 -27.28 -39.34 11.45
CA ALA A 780 -27.43 -40.35 12.51
C ALA A 780 -27.18 -41.77 11.98
N VAL A 781 -26.85 -42.70 12.87
CA VAL A 781 -26.93 -44.14 12.59
C VAL A 781 -28.40 -44.55 12.47
N VAL A 782 -28.73 -45.43 11.52
CA VAL A 782 -30.10 -45.98 11.39
C VAL A 782 -30.43 -46.81 12.65
N GLY A 783 -31.37 -46.31 13.45
CA GLY A 783 -31.74 -46.92 14.74
C GLY A 783 -30.73 -46.71 15.88
N GLY A 784 -29.70 -45.88 15.68
CA GLY A 784 -28.64 -45.61 16.66
C GLY A 784 -28.45 -44.12 16.96
N GLN A 785 -27.23 -43.75 17.36
CA GLN A 785 -26.91 -42.39 17.81
C GLN A 785 -27.01 -41.32 16.72
N LYS A 786 -27.36 -40.09 17.12
CA LYS A 786 -27.18 -38.88 16.31
C LYS A 786 -25.70 -38.47 16.37
N LEU A 787 -25.18 -38.01 15.24
CA LEU A 787 -23.83 -37.48 15.07
C LEU A 787 -23.87 -35.94 14.97
N HIS A 788 -22.75 -35.29 15.27
CA HIS A 788 -22.60 -33.83 15.22
C HIS A 788 -21.56 -33.41 14.17
N PRO A 789 -21.83 -33.64 12.87
CA PRO A 789 -20.89 -33.31 11.81
C PRO A 789 -20.78 -31.80 11.58
N VAL A 790 -19.59 -31.38 11.17
CA VAL A 790 -19.27 -30.05 10.68
C VAL A 790 -18.88 -30.15 9.21
N THR A 791 -19.50 -29.37 8.34
CA THR A 791 -19.21 -29.37 6.89
C THR A 791 -17.83 -28.82 6.58
N ALA A 792 -17.20 -29.26 5.49
CA ALA A 792 -15.92 -28.68 5.07
C ALA A 792 -16.03 -27.36 4.30
N SER A 793 -17.18 -27.09 3.68
CA SER A 793 -17.44 -25.84 2.95
C SER A 793 -18.93 -25.54 2.88
N THR A 794 -19.26 -24.30 2.53
CA THR A 794 -20.62 -23.84 2.20
C THR A 794 -21.10 -24.29 0.82
N SER A 795 -20.24 -24.96 0.04
CA SER A 795 -20.48 -25.34 -1.35
C SER A 795 -21.62 -26.33 -1.56
N SER A 796 -22.11 -26.37 -2.80
CA SER A 796 -23.19 -27.25 -3.23
C SER A 796 -22.78 -28.72 -3.36
N ALA A 797 -21.49 -29.02 -3.34
CA ALA A 797 -20.93 -30.36 -3.27
C ALA A 797 -21.00 -30.94 -1.84
N ASN A 798 -22.19 -30.94 -1.25
CA ASN A 798 -22.46 -31.39 0.12
C ASN A 798 -23.59 -32.43 0.17
N LEU A 799 -23.85 -33.02 1.34
CA LEU A 799 -25.05 -33.85 1.50
C LEU A 799 -26.29 -32.96 1.33
N ASP A 800 -27.29 -33.47 0.62
CA ASP A 800 -28.52 -32.74 0.32
C ASP A 800 -29.76 -33.62 0.50
N GLY A 801 -30.91 -32.97 0.71
CA GLY A 801 -32.21 -33.61 0.88
C GLY A 801 -32.26 -34.62 2.03
N THR A 802 -32.86 -35.79 1.78
CA THR A 802 -32.86 -36.92 2.71
C THR A 802 -32.27 -38.15 2.05
N GLY A 803 -31.44 -38.90 2.79
CA GLY A 803 -30.76 -40.06 2.23
C GLY A 803 -30.16 -40.98 3.28
N ARG A 804 -29.54 -42.06 2.80
CA ARG A 804 -28.83 -43.06 3.60
C ARG A 804 -27.78 -43.79 2.77
N ALA A 805 -26.69 -44.20 3.40
CA ALA A 805 -25.64 -45.01 2.81
C ALA A 805 -24.95 -45.87 3.89
N PRO A 806 -24.41 -47.04 3.54
CA PRO A 806 -23.52 -47.77 4.44
C PRO A 806 -22.28 -46.93 4.76
N LEU A 807 -21.70 -47.13 5.94
CA LEU A 807 -20.38 -46.64 6.29
C LEU A 807 -19.31 -47.62 5.78
N TYR A 808 -18.09 -47.13 5.60
CA TYR A 808 -16.93 -47.92 5.24
C TYR A 808 -15.70 -47.32 5.88
N ASP A 809 -15.01 -48.09 6.72
CA ASP A 809 -13.69 -47.73 7.23
C ASP A 809 -12.69 -47.70 6.07
N ALA A 810 -12.22 -46.51 5.74
CA ALA A 810 -11.20 -46.25 4.73
C ALA A 810 -9.87 -45.78 5.34
N LYS A 811 -9.71 -45.89 6.68
CA LYS A 811 -8.48 -45.58 7.43
C LYS A 811 -7.89 -44.23 7.04
N SER A 812 -6.74 -44.18 6.35
CA SER A 812 -6.04 -42.94 5.99
C SER A 812 -6.49 -42.33 4.65
N GLY A 813 -7.41 -42.98 3.93
CA GLY A 813 -7.92 -42.46 2.67
C GLY A 813 -6.93 -42.53 1.50
N THR A 814 -6.07 -43.56 1.49
CA THR A 814 -5.26 -43.92 0.30
C THR A 814 -6.14 -44.55 -0.80
N GLU A 815 -5.66 -44.58 -2.05
CA GLU A 815 -6.41 -45.18 -3.17
C GLU A 815 -6.73 -46.67 -2.94
N GLU A 816 -5.78 -47.41 -2.36
CA GLU A 816 -5.93 -48.83 -2.06
C GLU A 816 -6.99 -49.07 -0.98
N GLU A 817 -6.97 -48.29 0.11
CA GLU A 817 -7.94 -48.37 1.21
C GLU A 817 -9.34 -47.96 0.75
N LEU A 818 -9.46 -46.94 -0.11
CA LEU A 818 -10.73 -46.45 -0.65
C LEU A 818 -11.40 -47.38 -1.66
N SER A 819 -10.72 -48.41 -2.17
CA SER A 819 -11.24 -49.33 -3.19
C SER A 819 -12.59 -49.99 -2.84
N GLY A 820 -12.88 -50.18 -1.54
CA GLY A 820 -14.15 -50.73 -1.05
C GLY A 820 -15.27 -49.71 -0.80
N ALA A 821 -15.05 -48.41 -1.03
CA ALA A 821 -15.95 -47.31 -0.65
C ALA A 821 -17.12 -47.05 -1.61
N LYS A 822 -17.18 -47.74 -2.76
CA LYS A 822 -18.18 -47.48 -3.81
C LYS A 822 -19.63 -47.57 -3.30
N GLY A 823 -20.38 -46.47 -3.40
CA GLY A 823 -21.76 -46.35 -2.94
C GLY A 823 -21.93 -46.21 -1.42
N LYS A 824 -20.85 -45.91 -0.69
CA LYS A 824 -20.79 -45.82 0.78
C LYS A 824 -20.23 -44.46 1.22
N ILE A 825 -20.35 -44.14 2.49
CA ILE A 825 -19.63 -43.02 3.13
C ILE A 825 -18.29 -43.57 3.63
N ALA A 826 -17.18 -42.94 3.23
CA ALA A 826 -15.84 -43.32 3.69
C ALA A 826 -15.54 -42.62 5.03
N LEU A 827 -15.41 -43.38 6.12
CA LEU A 827 -14.85 -42.91 7.37
C LEU A 827 -13.32 -42.85 7.22
N VAL A 828 -12.72 -41.69 7.47
CA VAL A 828 -11.28 -41.45 7.27
C VAL A 828 -10.67 -40.71 8.47
N GLU A 829 -9.57 -41.22 8.97
CA GLU A 829 -8.64 -40.49 9.83
C GLU A 829 -7.86 -39.50 8.96
N LEU A 830 -8.15 -38.21 9.11
CA LEU A 830 -7.49 -37.17 8.34
C LEU A 830 -6.21 -36.72 9.06
N PRO A 831 -5.07 -36.60 8.36
CA PRO A 831 -3.83 -36.13 8.95
C PRO A 831 -3.96 -34.68 9.46
N ASP A 832 -3.18 -34.34 10.49
CA ASP A 832 -3.25 -33.01 11.08
C ASP A 832 -2.81 -31.89 10.12
N SER A 833 -1.90 -32.20 9.20
CA SER A 833 -1.25 -31.30 8.24
C SER A 833 -1.50 -31.68 6.76
N GLY A 834 -2.61 -32.35 6.43
CA GLY A 834 -2.90 -32.79 5.06
C GLY A 834 -4.31 -32.51 4.56
N SER A 835 -4.44 -32.37 3.24
CA SER A 835 -5.67 -31.89 2.59
C SER A 835 -6.78 -32.93 2.54
N ALA A 836 -7.93 -32.60 3.14
CA ALA A 836 -9.15 -33.40 3.04
C ALA A 836 -9.76 -33.36 1.62
N TYR A 837 -9.43 -32.34 0.81
CA TYR A 837 -9.83 -32.24 -0.59
C TYR A 837 -9.26 -33.39 -1.44
N ASP A 838 -7.99 -33.77 -1.21
CA ASP A 838 -7.35 -34.86 -1.96
C ASP A 838 -7.91 -36.23 -1.57
N VAL A 839 -8.21 -36.43 -0.29
CA VAL A 839 -8.97 -37.61 0.19
C VAL A 839 -10.33 -37.66 -0.50
N ALA A 840 -11.04 -36.53 -0.60
CA ALA A 840 -12.33 -36.46 -1.28
C ALA A 840 -12.23 -36.73 -2.79
N ASN A 841 -11.17 -36.27 -3.45
CA ASN A 841 -10.90 -36.57 -4.86
C ASN A 841 -10.66 -38.07 -5.09
N ARG A 842 -9.83 -38.72 -4.26
CA ARG A 842 -9.61 -40.18 -4.29
C ARG A 842 -10.89 -40.95 -3.98
N ALA A 843 -11.64 -40.52 -2.97
CA ALA A 843 -12.91 -41.14 -2.59
C ALA A 843 -13.97 -41.02 -3.70
N LYS A 844 -14.00 -39.88 -4.40
CA LYS A 844 -14.85 -39.67 -5.58
C LYS A 844 -14.47 -40.59 -6.73
N ALA A 845 -13.17 -40.76 -7.01
CA ALA A 845 -12.69 -41.70 -8.01
C ALA A 845 -13.06 -43.16 -7.68
N ALA A 846 -13.02 -43.53 -6.40
CA ALA A 846 -13.52 -44.82 -5.90
C ALA A 846 -15.07 -44.95 -5.88
N GLY A 847 -15.80 -43.85 -6.13
CA GLY A 847 -17.26 -43.82 -6.18
C GLY A 847 -17.94 -43.78 -4.80
N ALA A 848 -17.29 -43.22 -3.78
CA ALA A 848 -17.90 -42.92 -2.49
C ALA A 848 -19.00 -41.83 -2.60
N VAL A 849 -19.86 -41.76 -1.60
CA VAL A 849 -20.99 -40.82 -1.49
C VAL A 849 -20.63 -39.57 -0.69
N ALA A 850 -19.75 -39.72 0.32
CA ALA A 850 -19.17 -38.65 1.11
C ALA A 850 -17.89 -39.15 1.82
N VAL A 851 -17.06 -38.22 2.28
CA VAL A 851 -16.01 -38.45 3.27
C VAL A 851 -16.51 -37.97 4.64
N LEU A 852 -16.39 -38.83 5.65
CA LEU A 852 -16.62 -38.54 7.05
C LEU A 852 -15.24 -38.56 7.74
N GLY A 853 -14.65 -37.39 7.91
CA GLY A 853 -13.32 -37.22 8.52
C GLY A 853 -13.38 -37.21 10.04
N TYR A 854 -12.32 -37.70 10.68
CA TYR A 854 -12.01 -37.46 12.10
C TYR A 854 -10.50 -37.22 12.28
N ARG A 855 -10.13 -36.78 13.48
CA ARG A 855 -8.73 -36.65 13.95
C ARG A 855 -8.62 -37.26 15.34
N GLU A 856 -7.47 -37.81 15.70
CA GLU A 856 -7.20 -38.28 17.07
C GLU A 856 -6.82 -37.12 18.03
N ALA A 857 -6.44 -35.96 17.49
CA ALA A 857 -6.15 -34.76 18.27
C ALA A 857 -7.41 -34.20 18.99
N PRO A 858 -7.33 -33.88 20.29
CA PRO A 858 -8.47 -33.41 21.08
C PRO A 858 -8.79 -31.92 20.83
N GLY A 859 -10.07 -31.61 20.62
CA GLY A 859 -10.58 -30.26 20.41
C GLY A 859 -11.62 -30.21 19.29
N ARG A 860 -12.08 -29.02 18.91
CA ARG A 860 -12.75 -28.85 17.61
C ARG A 860 -11.72 -28.63 16.52
N TRP A 861 -12.04 -29.14 15.33
CA TRP A 861 -11.35 -28.92 14.08
C TRP A 861 -12.42 -28.80 12.97
N TYR A 862 -12.08 -28.13 11.87
CA TYR A 862 -12.97 -27.97 10.71
C TYR A 862 -12.21 -28.51 9.49
N PRO A 863 -12.75 -29.46 8.71
CA PRO A 863 -12.13 -29.85 7.45
C PRO A 863 -12.14 -28.67 6.46
N SER A 864 -11.08 -28.52 5.67
CA SER A 864 -11.06 -27.65 4.49
C SER A 864 -11.44 -28.43 3.24
N ALA A 865 -12.13 -27.79 2.31
CA ALA A 865 -12.44 -28.34 0.98
C ALA A 865 -11.93 -27.44 -0.16
N GLY A 866 -11.04 -26.49 0.13
CA GLY A 866 -10.61 -25.47 -0.83
C GLY A 866 -11.68 -24.44 -1.19
N PHE A 867 -11.28 -23.46 -1.99
CA PHE A 867 -12.01 -22.19 -2.17
C PHE A 867 -13.27 -22.30 -3.03
N THR A 868 -13.25 -23.18 -4.04
CA THR A 868 -14.40 -23.46 -4.90
C THR A 868 -15.27 -24.61 -4.38
N GLY A 869 -15.04 -25.06 -3.14
CA GLY A 869 -15.69 -26.24 -2.58
C GLY A 869 -15.08 -27.57 -3.01
N GLY A 870 -15.51 -28.63 -2.32
CA GLY A 870 -15.03 -29.99 -2.56
C GLY A 870 -15.59 -30.59 -3.85
N THR A 871 -14.96 -31.66 -4.35
CA THR A 871 -15.54 -32.41 -5.49
C THR A 871 -16.60 -33.43 -5.04
N LEU A 872 -16.67 -33.71 -3.74
CA LEU A 872 -17.53 -34.68 -3.04
C LEU A 872 -17.84 -34.13 -1.64
N PRO A 873 -18.98 -34.48 -1.00
CA PRO A 873 -19.27 -34.03 0.37
C PRO A 873 -18.21 -34.47 1.38
N ILE A 874 -17.75 -33.53 2.21
CA ILE A 874 -16.79 -33.77 3.30
C ILE A 874 -17.41 -33.23 4.60
N LEU A 875 -17.47 -34.09 5.62
CA LEU A 875 -17.97 -33.80 6.96
C LEU A 875 -16.93 -34.21 7.99
N GLY A 876 -16.59 -33.33 8.95
CA GLY A 876 -15.76 -33.67 10.11
C GLY A 876 -16.62 -34.04 11.31
N ILE A 877 -16.24 -35.06 12.07
CA ILE A 877 -16.90 -35.45 13.33
C ILE A 877 -15.90 -35.48 14.52
N PRO A 878 -16.40 -35.41 15.76
CA PRO A 878 -15.59 -35.64 16.96
C PRO A 878 -14.99 -37.06 16.99
N THR A 879 -13.78 -37.18 17.53
CA THR A 879 -13.02 -38.44 17.66
C THR A 879 -13.84 -39.55 18.34
N GLU A 880 -14.55 -39.22 19.42
CA GLU A 880 -15.35 -40.22 20.16
C GLU A 880 -16.58 -40.70 19.37
N GLU A 881 -17.14 -39.88 18.46
CA GLU A 881 -18.17 -40.33 17.54
C GLU A 881 -17.58 -41.29 16.49
N ALA A 882 -16.38 -41.00 15.97
CA ALA A 882 -15.68 -41.87 15.02
C ALA A 882 -15.30 -43.22 15.63
N ARG A 883 -14.73 -43.22 16.85
CA ARG A 883 -14.41 -44.46 17.59
C ARG A 883 -15.66 -45.29 17.88
N ALA A 884 -16.80 -44.66 18.21
CA ALA A 884 -18.08 -45.36 18.39
C ALA A 884 -18.61 -45.97 17.08
N LEU A 885 -18.38 -45.32 15.93
CA LEU A 885 -18.71 -45.89 14.61
C LEU A 885 -17.81 -47.07 14.25
N LEU A 886 -16.49 -46.96 14.47
CA LEU A 886 -15.53 -48.06 14.26
C LEU A 886 -15.86 -49.28 15.12
N ALA A 887 -16.19 -49.07 16.40
CA ALA A 887 -16.57 -50.13 17.33
C ALA A 887 -17.90 -50.84 16.97
N ALA A 888 -18.76 -50.23 16.15
CA ALA A 888 -20.01 -50.81 15.69
C ALA A 888 -19.86 -51.73 14.45
N GLY A 889 -18.69 -51.76 13.80
CA GLY A 889 -18.37 -52.69 12.73
C GLY A 889 -18.94 -52.34 11.35
N SER A 890 -18.84 -53.29 10.40
CA SER A 890 -19.06 -53.06 8.97
C SER A 890 -20.52 -52.86 8.53
N ASP A 891 -21.49 -53.13 9.39
CA ASP A 891 -22.92 -53.10 9.05
C ASP A 891 -23.59 -51.74 9.37
N VAL A 892 -22.82 -50.75 9.81
CA VAL A 892 -23.31 -49.40 10.11
C VAL A 892 -23.87 -48.74 8.84
N THR A 893 -25.10 -48.26 8.93
CA THR A 893 -25.73 -47.40 7.91
C THR A 893 -26.02 -46.04 8.51
N LEU A 894 -25.57 -44.98 7.86
CA LEU A 894 -25.91 -43.60 8.22
C LEU A 894 -27.13 -43.12 7.42
N ARG A 895 -27.92 -42.24 8.03
CA ARG A 895 -29.04 -41.50 7.43
C ARG A 895 -28.87 -40.01 7.68
N TRP A 896 -29.30 -39.17 6.74
CA TRP A 896 -29.21 -37.71 6.86
C TRP A 896 -30.48 -36.97 6.44
N THR A 897 -30.61 -35.75 6.98
CA THR A 897 -31.47 -34.67 6.48
C THR A 897 -30.61 -33.42 6.38
N ALA A 898 -30.43 -32.90 5.16
CA ALA A 898 -29.44 -31.89 4.83
C ALA A 898 -29.98 -30.88 3.79
N THR A 899 -29.33 -29.72 3.69
CA THR A 899 -29.62 -28.66 2.70
C THR A 899 -28.30 -28.12 2.16
N ALA A 900 -27.80 -28.68 1.05
CA ALA A 900 -26.56 -28.22 0.43
C ALA A 900 -26.73 -26.84 -0.23
N LYS A 901 -27.92 -26.58 -0.78
CA LYS A 901 -28.25 -25.34 -1.50
C LYS A 901 -29.30 -24.54 -0.73
N SER A 902 -28.88 -23.58 0.09
CA SER A 902 -29.80 -22.82 0.95
C SER A 902 -30.77 -21.96 0.12
N PRO A 903 -32.10 -22.14 0.24
CA PRO A 903 -33.08 -21.35 -0.50
C PRO A 903 -33.24 -19.92 0.02
N TYR A 904 -32.60 -19.57 1.15
CA TYR A 904 -32.56 -18.22 1.70
C TYR A 904 -31.21 -17.87 2.35
N LEU A 905 -30.92 -16.57 2.39
CA LEU A 905 -29.81 -15.96 3.12
C LEU A 905 -30.33 -14.76 3.93
N TYR A 906 -29.76 -14.50 5.10
CA TYR A 906 -30.02 -13.33 5.93
C TYR A 906 -28.74 -12.53 6.12
N ASN A 907 -28.77 -11.26 5.72
CA ASN A 907 -27.71 -10.27 5.85
C ASN A 907 -28.20 -9.15 6.78
N LEU A 908 -27.75 -9.16 8.03
CA LEU A 908 -28.38 -8.43 9.12
C LEU A 908 -27.40 -7.48 9.82
N ALA A 909 -27.79 -6.23 10.02
CA ALA A 909 -27.01 -5.21 10.71
C ALA A 909 -27.74 -4.67 11.95
N TYR A 910 -26.99 -4.45 13.04
CA TYR A 910 -27.49 -3.86 14.29
C TYR A 910 -26.50 -2.82 14.86
N PRO A 911 -26.63 -1.54 14.47
CA PRO A 911 -25.88 -0.42 15.07
C PRO A 911 -26.41 -0.05 16.47
N GLU A 912 -25.50 0.25 17.40
CA GLU A 912 -25.76 0.74 18.74
C GLU A 912 -24.77 1.86 19.13
N THR A 913 -25.25 3.09 19.27
CA THR A 913 -24.47 4.27 19.72
C THR A 913 -24.44 4.44 21.24
N GLY A 914 -24.91 3.44 21.98
CA GLY A 914 -25.15 3.49 23.42
C GLY A 914 -24.23 2.57 24.25
N GLU A 915 -24.52 2.49 25.54
CA GLU A 915 -23.82 1.57 26.44
C GLU A 915 -24.39 0.15 26.34
N ILE A 916 -23.51 -0.85 26.26
CA ILE A 916 -23.87 -2.26 26.18
C ILE A 916 -23.59 -2.88 27.54
N ARG A 917 -24.67 -2.97 28.35
CA ARG A 917 -24.67 -3.44 29.75
C ARG A 917 -25.63 -4.62 30.01
N SER A 918 -26.07 -5.30 28.95
CA SER A 918 -26.96 -6.47 29.01
C SER A 918 -26.93 -7.25 27.69
N ASP A 919 -27.25 -8.55 27.74
CA ASP A 919 -27.32 -9.41 26.55
C ASP A 919 -28.25 -8.85 25.46
N ARG A 920 -27.95 -9.19 24.21
CA ARG A 920 -28.70 -8.79 23.02
C ARG A 920 -29.25 -10.02 22.30
N ALA A 921 -30.55 -10.03 22.07
CA ALA A 921 -31.25 -11.06 21.30
C ALA A 921 -32.03 -10.40 20.17
N TYR A 922 -31.33 -10.05 19.09
CA TYR A 922 -31.90 -9.40 17.93
C TYR A 922 -32.85 -10.37 17.20
N HIS A 923 -34.08 -9.96 16.92
CA HIS A 923 -35.07 -10.82 16.25
C HIS A 923 -35.39 -10.26 14.86
N ALA A 924 -34.79 -10.89 13.86
CA ALA A 924 -35.03 -10.65 12.45
C ALA A 924 -36.35 -11.32 12.04
N ARG A 925 -37.24 -10.56 11.38
CA ARG A 925 -38.55 -11.04 10.93
C ARG A 925 -38.71 -10.84 9.43
N ASP A 926 -39.12 -11.85 8.69
CA ASP A 926 -39.11 -11.86 7.22
C ASP A 926 -40.00 -10.75 6.61
N ARG A 927 -41.07 -10.38 7.34
CA ARG A 927 -42.00 -9.30 7.00
C ARG A 927 -41.45 -7.88 7.28
N GLU A 928 -40.33 -7.77 7.99
CA GLU A 928 -39.74 -6.50 8.46
C GLU A 928 -38.38 -6.21 7.84
N LEU A 929 -37.84 -7.18 7.09
CA LEU A 929 -36.66 -7.08 6.26
C LEU A 929 -37.05 -6.74 4.81
N ALA A 930 -36.13 -6.16 4.05
CA ALA A 930 -36.19 -6.22 2.60
C ALA A 930 -35.93 -7.66 2.14
N ALA A 931 -36.40 -8.04 0.95
CA ALA A 931 -36.09 -9.35 0.37
C ALA A 931 -35.89 -9.28 -1.15
N THR A 932 -34.69 -9.63 -1.60
CA THR A 932 -34.35 -9.76 -3.02
C THR A 932 -34.45 -11.23 -3.43
N GLN A 933 -35.13 -11.51 -4.54
CA GLN A 933 -35.10 -12.83 -5.18
C GLN A 933 -33.99 -12.84 -6.23
N THR A 934 -32.83 -13.38 -5.84
CA THR A 934 -31.60 -13.33 -6.63
C THR A 934 -31.40 -14.64 -7.37
N THR A 935 -31.20 -14.55 -8.69
CA THR A 935 -30.96 -15.68 -9.58
C THR A 935 -29.55 -15.63 -10.15
N TYR A 936 -28.83 -16.71 -9.93
CA TYR A 936 -27.44 -16.93 -10.31
C TYR A 936 -27.40 -17.78 -11.58
N LYS A 937 -26.54 -17.44 -12.55
CA LYS A 937 -26.36 -18.19 -13.80
C LYS A 937 -24.88 -18.54 -14.01
N SER A 938 -24.61 -19.72 -14.57
CA SER A 938 -23.25 -20.26 -14.69
C SER A 938 -22.56 -19.83 -15.98
N MET A 939 -21.29 -19.42 -15.89
CA MET A 939 -20.43 -19.18 -17.05
C MET A 939 -19.89 -20.46 -17.72
N SER A 940 -19.91 -21.59 -17.02
CA SER A 940 -19.14 -22.80 -17.39
C SER A 940 -19.83 -23.77 -18.36
N GLY A 941 -21.07 -23.52 -18.78
CA GLY A 941 -21.84 -24.49 -19.58
C GLY A 941 -22.31 -25.72 -18.79
N GLY A 942 -22.00 -25.78 -17.49
CA GLY A 942 -22.41 -26.80 -16.53
C GLY A 942 -22.77 -26.18 -15.19
N ALA A 943 -23.25 -26.98 -14.24
CA ALA A 943 -23.46 -26.49 -12.87
C ALA A 943 -22.12 -26.32 -12.16
N THR A 944 -21.91 -25.18 -11.51
CA THR A 944 -20.70 -24.83 -10.74
C THR A 944 -21.09 -23.92 -9.59
N ASP A 945 -20.21 -23.69 -8.62
CA ASP A 945 -20.42 -22.66 -7.60
C ASP A 945 -19.70 -21.35 -7.98
N HIS A 946 -20.17 -20.23 -7.44
CA HIS A 946 -19.63 -18.88 -7.59
C HIS A 946 -19.32 -18.31 -6.18
N ILE A 947 -18.31 -17.45 -6.05
CA ILE A 947 -17.90 -16.89 -4.75
C ILE A 947 -18.67 -15.60 -4.48
N ASP A 948 -19.26 -15.52 -3.28
CA ASP A 948 -20.41 -14.67 -2.96
C ASP A 948 -20.14 -13.79 -1.73
N LEU A 949 -19.68 -12.56 -1.98
CA LEU A 949 -19.30 -11.59 -0.94
C LEU A 949 -20.36 -10.50 -0.79
N GLN A 950 -20.68 -10.16 0.45
CA GLN A 950 -21.46 -8.98 0.78
C GLN A 950 -20.55 -7.94 1.45
N THR A 951 -20.59 -6.70 0.96
CA THR A 951 -20.00 -5.53 1.62
C THR A 951 -21.07 -4.74 2.34
N MET A 952 -20.63 -3.92 3.29
CA MET A 952 -21.49 -2.98 3.99
C MET A 952 -20.79 -1.64 4.20
N THR A 953 -21.60 -0.57 4.31
CA THR A 953 -21.17 0.80 4.58
C THR A 953 -22.12 1.46 5.59
N ARG A 954 -21.56 2.17 6.57
CA ARG A 954 -22.26 3.02 7.55
C ARG A 954 -22.20 4.50 7.15
N PRO A 955 -23.19 5.33 7.56
CA PRO A 955 -23.13 6.78 7.33
C PRO A 955 -21.99 7.50 8.07
N ASN A 956 -21.37 6.83 9.04
CA ASN A 956 -20.22 7.34 9.78
C ASN A 956 -18.88 7.17 9.02
N GLY A 957 -18.87 6.46 7.87
CA GLY A 957 -17.70 6.19 7.04
C GLY A 957 -17.17 4.75 7.14
N LEU A 958 -17.45 4.03 8.23
CA LEU A 958 -17.07 2.62 8.41
C LEU A 958 -17.64 1.77 7.25
N SER A 959 -16.76 1.09 6.53
CA SER A 959 -17.11 0.18 5.45
C SER A 959 -16.25 -1.08 5.51
N GLY A 960 -16.74 -2.19 4.94
CA GLY A 960 -15.96 -3.42 4.86
C GLY A 960 -16.79 -4.63 4.42
N TYR A 961 -16.13 -5.79 4.35
CA TYR A 961 -16.76 -7.10 4.18
C TYR A 961 -17.30 -7.61 5.53
N PHE A 962 -18.32 -8.47 5.52
CA PHE A 962 -18.78 -9.14 6.75
C PHE A 962 -19.13 -10.62 6.51
N GLY A 963 -18.75 -11.47 7.47
CA GLY A 963 -18.75 -12.93 7.30
C GLY A 963 -17.55 -13.45 6.48
N ASP A 964 -17.50 -14.78 6.32
CA ASP A 964 -16.49 -15.49 5.53
C ASP A 964 -16.79 -15.40 4.01
N LEU A 965 -15.83 -15.81 3.17
CA LEU A 965 -16.12 -16.14 1.76
C LEU A 965 -17.14 -17.28 1.69
N GLU A 966 -18.31 -17.01 1.13
CA GLU A 966 -19.32 -18.03 0.84
C GLU A 966 -19.33 -18.44 -0.63
N THR A 967 -19.96 -19.60 -0.87
CA THR A 967 -20.22 -20.15 -2.21
C THR A 967 -21.72 -20.16 -2.45
N VAL A 968 -22.14 -19.75 -3.65
CA VAL A 968 -23.53 -19.87 -4.13
C VAL A 968 -23.56 -20.76 -5.38
N PRO A 969 -24.49 -21.72 -5.50
CA PRO A 969 -24.57 -22.56 -6.69
C PRO A 969 -25.04 -21.76 -7.90
N ALA A 970 -24.61 -22.17 -9.09
CA ALA A 970 -25.03 -21.59 -10.37
C ALA A 970 -25.29 -22.72 -11.40
N PRO A 971 -26.47 -22.75 -12.08
CA PRO A 971 -27.63 -21.89 -11.86
C PRO A 971 -28.39 -22.22 -10.56
N PHE A 972 -28.93 -21.19 -9.92
CA PHE A 972 -29.73 -21.29 -8.70
C PHE A 972 -30.54 -20.01 -8.45
N THR A 973 -31.57 -20.09 -7.61
CA THR A 973 -32.33 -18.92 -7.14
C THR A 973 -32.55 -19.03 -5.63
N ARG A 974 -32.23 -17.99 -4.87
CA ARG A 974 -32.49 -17.89 -3.42
C ARG A 974 -33.17 -16.56 -3.06
N THR A 975 -33.70 -16.46 -1.85
CA THR A 975 -34.27 -15.22 -1.31
C THR A 975 -33.35 -14.62 -0.25
N GLU A 976 -32.92 -13.39 -0.46
CA GLU A 976 -31.89 -12.72 0.34
C GLU A 976 -32.51 -11.60 1.14
N PHE A 977 -32.52 -11.74 2.47
CA PHE A 977 -33.15 -10.84 3.39
C PHE A 977 -32.14 -9.84 3.96
N LEU A 978 -32.39 -8.54 3.82
CA LEU A 978 -31.48 -7.48 4.27
C LEU A 978 -32.12 -6.60 5.35
N THR A 979 -31.37 -6.18 6.37
CA THR A 979 -31.85 -5.17 7.33
C THR A 979 -32.04 -3.83 6.62
N PRO A 980 -33.25 -3.23 6.64
CA PRO A 980 -33.52 -1.92 6.03
C PRO A 980 -33.01 -0.77 6.92
N GLY A 981 -32.80 0.41 6.31
CA GLY A 981 -32.39 1.62 7.01
C GLY A 981 -31.07 2.18 6.49
N THR A 982 -30.18 2.60 7.41
CA THR A 982 -28.98 3.41 7.07
C THR A 982 -27.73 2.61 6.71
N THR A 983 -27.77 1.28 6.78
CA THR A 983 -26.69 0.43 6.25
C THR A 983 -26.84 0.35 4.74
N GLY A 984 -25.82 0.82 4.01
CA GLY A 984 -25.64 0.49 2.60
C GLY A 984 -25.10 -0.93 2.50
N TRP A 985 -25.68 -1.73 1.62
CA TRP A 985 -25.25 -3.09 1.30
C TRP A 985 -24.75 -3.12 -0.14
N GLY A 986 -23.54 -3.61 -0.37
CA GLY A 986 -23.03 -3.90 -1.71
C GLY A 986 -22.84 -5.42 -1.88
N HIS A 987 -22.83 -5.90 -3.12
CA HIS A 987 -22.73 -7.33 -3.44
C HIS A 987 -21.64 -7.53 -4.49
N GLN A 988 -20.76 -8.50 -4.30
CA GLN A 988 -19.78 -8.91 -5.29
C GLN A 988 -19.86 -10.42 -5.52
N LEU A 989 -19.81 -10.83 -6.78
CA LEU A 989 -19.96 -12.22 -7.18
C LEU A 989 -18.92 -12.59 -8.25
N SER A 990 -18.11 -13.62 -7.98
CA SER A 990 -17.14 -14.14 -8.95
C SER A 990 -17.48 -15.51 -9.48
N SER A 991 -17.34 -15.69 -10.80
CA SER A 991 -17.59 -16.98 -11.46
C SER A 991 -16.56 -18.06 -11.11
N SER A 992 -15.37 -17.70 -10.62
CA SER A 992 -14.33 -18.61 -10.11
C SER A 992 -13.26 -17.87 -9.31
N PHE A 993 -12.60 -18.51 -8.34
CA PHE A 993 -11.62 -17.85 -7.47
C PHE A 993 -10.33 -18.68 -7.34
N PRO A 994 -9.14 -18.06 -7.21
CA PRO A 994 -8.86 -16.61 -7.19
C PRO A 994 -8.80 -15.95 -8.58
N TRP A 995 -9.11 -16.68 -9.65
CA TRP A 995 -8.76 -16.27 -11.02
C TRP A 995 -9.87 -15.55 -11.80
N GLY A 996 -11.13 -15.66 -11.41
CA GLY A 996 -12.26 -15.06 -12.14
C GLY A 996 -12.47 -13.58 -11.81
N GLU A 997 -13.20 -12.90 -12.69
CA GLU A 997 -13.71 -11.55 -12.47
C GLU A 997 -14.64 -11.45 -11.26
N PHE A 998 -14.67 -10.28 -10.63
CA PHE A 998 -15.78 -9.87 -9.78
C PHE A 998 -16.76 -9.00 -10.57
N MET A 999 -17.99 -9.47 -10.70
CA MET A 999 -19.13 -8.63 -11.02
C MET A 999 -19.62 -7.96 -9.73
N ILE A 1000 -20.10 -6.72 -9.80
CA ILE A 1000 -20.54 -5.94 -8.62
C ILE A 1000 -21.92 -5.31 -8.80
N ASP A 1001 -22.72 -5.33 -7.72
CA ASP A 1001 -23.91 -4.48 -7.54
C ASP A 1001 -23.49 -3.21 -6.76
N PRO A 1002 -23.90 -2.00 -7.19
CA PRO A 1002 -23.74 -0.76 -6.44
C PRO A 1002 -24.25 -0.83 -4.99
N VAL A 1003 -23.76 0.06 -4.12
CA VAL A 1003 -24.13 0.03 -2.69
C VAL A 1003 -25.52 0.63 -2.48
N ARG A 1004 -26.44 -0.14 -1.87
CA ARG A 1004 -27.86 0.21 -1.72
C ARG A 1004 -28.34 0.15 -0.27
N THR A 1005 -29.06 1.18 0.17
CA THR A 1005 -29.92 1.15 1.36
C THR A 1005 -31.31 0.65 0.97
N TYR A 1006 -31.93 -0.20 1.79
CA TYR A 1006 -33.25 -0.79 1.51
C TYR A 1006 -34.35 -0.27 2.44
N GLU A 1007 -35.60 -0.29 1.97
CA GLU A 1007 -36.80 0.03 2.75
C GLU A 1007 -37.44 -1.19 3.44
N LYS A 1008 -38.23 -0.93 4.49
CA LYS A 1008 -38.87 -1.98 5.29
C LYS A 1008 -39.96 -2.71 4.51
N GLY A 1009 -39.74 -4.00 4.23
CA GLY A 1009 -40.67 -4.83 3.47
C GLY A 1009 -40.52 -4.71 1.95
N GLU A 1010 -39.49 -4.01 1.47
CA GLU A 1010 -39.16 -3.91 0.04
C GLU A 1010 -38.96 -5.29 -0.59
N ARG A 1011 -39.33 -5.44 -1.87
CA ARG A 1011 -39.20 -6.69 -2.63
C ARG A 1011 -38.60 -6.41 -4.02
N ARG A 1012 -37.49 -7.08 -4.35
CA ARG A 1012 -36.75 -6.92 -5.62
C ARG A 1012 -36.48 -8.27 -6.30
N GLN A 1013 -36.13 -8.22 -7.58
CA GLN A 1013 -35.61 -9.35 -8.37
C GLN A 1013 -34.29 -8.94 -9.01
N GLU A 1014 -33.38 -9.90 -9.16
CA GLU A 1014 -31.99 -9.67 -9.54
C GLU A 1014 -31.44 -10.89 -10.30
N GLU A 1015 -30.74 -10.67 -11.42
CA GLU A 1015 -30.17 -11.72 -12.26
C GLU A 1015 -28.68 -11.49 -12.50
N TRP A 1016 -27.85 -12.36 -11.94
CA TRP A 1016 -26.40 -12.31 -12.04
C TRP A 1016 -25.88 -13.11 -13.23
N TYR A 1017 -24.85 -12.57 -13.90
CA TYR A 1017 -24.22 -13.17 -15.08
C TYR A 1017 -25.24 -13.41 -16.22
N GLY A 1018 -26.23 -12.54 -16.38
CA GLY A 1018 -27.29 -12.68 -17.40
C GLY A 1018 -26.83 -12.53 -18.85
N GLY A 1019 -27.19 -13.48 -19.72
CA GLY A 1019 -27.08 -13.35 -21.18
C GLY A 1019 -25.65 -13.32 -21.73
N VAL A 1020 -25.47 -12.67 -22.87
CA VAL A 1020 -24.13 -12.39 -23.43
C VAL A 1020 -23.56 -11.16 -22.74
N LEU A 1021 -22.53 -11.38 -21.93
CA LEU A 1021 -21.74 -10.31 -21.33
C LEU A 1021 -21.00 -9.54 -22.43
N ALA A 1022 -20.86 -8.23 -22.28
CA ALA A 1022 -20.15 -7.37 -23.23
C ALA A 1022 -19.62 -6.11 -22.49
N PRO A 1023 -18.68 -5.37 -23.07
CA PRO A 1023 -18.31 -4.05 -22.57
C PRO A 1023 -19.55 -3.14 -22.48
N THR A 1024 -19.71 -2.43 -21.36
CA THR A 1024 -20.91 -1.61 -21.08
C THR A 1024 -20.55 -0.23 -20.52
N GLY A 1025 -21.55 0.64 -20.37
CA GLY A 1025 -21.38 1.92 -19.67
C GLY A 1025 -21.01 1.68 -18.20
N PRO A 1026 -19.99 2.36 -17.65
CA PRO A 1026 -19.63 2.22 -16.24
C PRO A 1026 -20.71 2.88 -15.36
N LEU A 1027 -20.85 2.36 -14.15
CA LEU A 1027 -21.63 2.97 -13.08
C LEU A 1027 -20.69 3.52 -12.01
N ASP A 1028 -21.15 4.50 -11.24
CA ASP A 1028 -20.50 4.88 -9.98
C ASP A 1028 -20.97 4.01 -8.80
N ASP A 1029 -20.35 4.19 -7.63
CA ASP A 1029 -20.64 3.46 -6.39
C ASP A 1029 -22.11 3.57 -5.93
N THR A 1030 -22.87 4.56 -6.44
CA THR A 1030 -24.32 4.74 -6.17
C THR A 1030 -25.22 4.04 -7.19
N GLY A 1031 -24.65 3.53 -8.28
CA GLY A 1031 -25.37 2.94 -9.40
C GLY A 1031 -25.88 3.95 -10.42
N THR A 1032 -25.35 5.18 -10.41
CA THR A 1032 -25.63 6.19 -11.44
C THR A 1032 -24.70 5.96 -12.64
N GLU A 1033 -25.15 6.26 -13.87
CA GLU A 1033 -24.26 6.22 -15.04
C GLU A 1033 -23.03 7.12 -14.82
N ALA A 1034 -21.83 6.59 -15.11
CA ALA A 1034 -20.56 7.31 -15.09
C ALA A 1034 -20.08 7.62 -16.52
N LEU A 1035 -18.98 8.36 -16.68
CA LEU A 1035 -18.46 8.78 -18.00
C LEU A 1035 -17.61 7.68 -18.66
N ALA A 1036 -18.17 6.98 -19.66
CA ALA A 1036 -17.44 5.98 -20.43
C ALA A 1036 -16.41 6.58 -21.40
N ALA A 1037 -16.72 7.75 -21.98
CA ALA A 1037 -15.81 8.46 -22.90
C ALA A 1037 -16.13 9.95 -23.04
N GLU A 1038 -15.09 10.77 -23.11
CA GLU A 1038 -15.22 12.22 -23.28
C GLU A 1038 -14.09 12.79 -24.16
N ARG A 1039 -14.25 14.04 -24.58
CA ARG A 1039 -13.21 14.89 -25.13
C ARG A 1039 -12.97 16.09 -24.21
N GLN A 1040 -11.70 16.39 -23.95
CA GLN A 1040 -11.26 17.65 -23.36
C GLN A 1040 -10.15 18.22 -24.26
N GLY A 1041 -10.39 19.39 -24.86
CA GLY A 1041 -9.44 19.99 -25.82
C GLY A 1041 -9.12 19.06 -27.00
N ASN A 1042 -7.84 18.76 -27.18
CA ASN A 1042 -7.31 17.88 -28.23
C ASN A 1042 -7.03 16.45 -27.74
N LEU A 1043 -7.72 15.99 -26.70
CA LEU A 1043 -7.63 14.64 -26.15
C LEU A 1043 -9.02 13.99 -26.12
N ILE A 1044 -9.14 12.76 -26.61
CA ILE A 1044 -10.29 11.87 -26.35
C ILE A 1044 -9.86 10.83 -25.33
N GLY A 1045 -10.61 10.71 -24.25
CA GLY A 1045 -10.39 9.76 -23.17
C GLY A 1045 -11.52 8.73 -23.09
N VAL A 1046 -11.18 7.47 -22.84
CA VAL A 1046 -12.11 6.33 -22.90
C VAL A 1046 -11.81 5.32 -21.80
N ALA A 1047 -12.84 4.91 -21.05
CA ALA A 1047 -12.82 3.82 -20.05
C ALA A 1047 -14.25 3.28 -19.82
N PRO A 1048 -14.71 2.27 -20.58
CA PRO A 1048 -15.98 1.59 -20.33
C PRO A 1048 -15.85 0.54 -19.20
N ALA A 1049 -16.94 -0.08 -18.77
CA ALA A 1049 -16.86 -1.32 -17.99
C ALA A 1049 -16.40 -2.48 -18.90
N PHE A 1050 -15.54 -3.37 -18.39
CA PHE A 1050 -14.86 -4.39 -19.20
C PHE A 1050 -15.80 -5.52 -19.66
N TYR A 1051 -16.65 -5.98 -18.72
CA TYR A 1051 -17.85 -6.78 -18.98
C TYR A 1051 -19.02 -6.19 -18.18
N GLY A 1052 -20.24 -6.57 -18.53
CA GLY A 1052 -21.44 -6.27 -17.76
C GLY A 1052 -22.61 -7.15 -18.19
N ASP A 1053 -23.59 -7.31 -17.30
CA ASP A 1053 -24.91 -7.87 -17.62
C ASP A 1053 -25.96 -6.74 -17.69
N THR A 1054 -27.22 -6.99 -17.32
CA THR A 1054 -28.29 -5.99 -17.28
C THR A 1054 -28.28 -5.08 -16.05
N GLN A 1055 -27.60 -5.48 -14.98
CA GLN A 1055 -27.69 -4.87 -13.64
C GLN A 1055 -26.31 -4.64 -13.01
N HIS A 1056 -25.33 -5.51 -13.31
CA HIS A 1056 -24.02 -5.57 -12.67
C HIS A 1056 -22.90 -5.30 -13.68
N ILE A 1057 -21.79 -4.72 -13.21
CA ILE A 1057 -20.59 -4.47 -14.01
C ILE A 1057 -19.41 -5.30 -13.50
N GLY A 1058 -18.54 -5.74 -14.42
CA GLY A 1058 -17.30 -6.44 -14.10
C GLY A 1058 -16.18 -5.46 -13.79
N VAL A 1059 -15.50 -5.65 -12.65
CA VAL A 1059 -14.30 -4.91 -12.29
C VAL A 1059 -13.19 -5.23 -13.31
N GLN A 1060 -12.53 -4.19 -13.82
CA GLN A 1060 -11.48 -4.36 -14.82
C GLN A 1060 -10.22 -5.01 -14.22
N GLY A 1061 -9.51 -5.79 -15.04
CA GLY A 1061 -8.18 -6.30 -14.69
C GLY A 1061 -8.23 -7.37 -13.62
N SER A 1062 -9.15 -8.33 -13.74
CA SER A 1062 -9.02 -9.58 -12.97
C SER A 1062 -8.01 -10.50 -13.66
N PHE A 1063 -7.45 -11.48 -12.94
CA PHE A 1063 -6.51 -12.43 -13.57
C PHE A 1063 -7.14 -13.07 -14.82
N GLY A 1064 -6.33 -13.28 -15.85
CA GLY A 1064 -6.81 -13.88 -17.09
C GLY A 1064 -7.64 -12.95 -17.99
N ASP A 1065 -7.77 -11.65 -17.69
CA ASP A 1065 -8.32 -10.64 -18.61
C ASP A 1065 -7.24 -10.10 -19.57
N LEU A 1066 -7.59 -9.94 -20.85
CA LEU A 1066 -6.82 -9.17 -21.84
C LEU A 1066 -7.74 -8.18 -22.54
N GLY A 1067 -7.29 -6.95 -22.78
CA GLY A 1067 -8.00 -6.05 -23.67
C GLY A 1067 -7.16 -4.86 -24.13
N ASN A 1068 -7.45 -4.38 -25.34
CA ASN A 1068 -6.73 -3.28 -25.99
C ASN A 1068 -7.70 -2.37 -26.76
N MET A 1069 -7.25 -1.15 -27.05
CA MET A 1069 -7.99 -0.19 -27.88
C MET A 1069 -7.18 0.27 -29.09
N ILE A 1070 -7.87 0.52 -30.21
CA ILE A 1070 -7.30 1.12 -31.42
C ILE A 1070 -8.24 2.25 -31.87
N LEU A 1071 -7.72 3.47 -31.99
CA LEU A 1071 -8.43 4.62 -32.54
C LEU A 1071 -7.93 4.94 -33.95
N LYS A 1072 -8.85 4.94 -34.92
CA LYS A 1072 -8.63 5.44 -36.27
C LYS A 1072 -9.34 6.78 -36.48
N ARG A 1073 -8.78 7.61 -37.36
CA ARG A 1073 -9.37 8.83 -37.89
C ARG A 1073 -9.47 8.72 -39.40
N ASN A 1074 -10.68 8.89 -39.95
CA ASN A 1074 -10.97 8.81 -41.39
C ASN A 1074 -10.47 7.52 -42.10
N GLY A 1075 -10.23 6.44 -41.34
CA GLY A 1075 -9.72 5.15 -41.83
C GLY A 1075 -8.26 4.84 -41.45
N GLU A 1076 -7.47 5.83 -41.05
CA GLU A 1076 -6.05 5.67 -40.67
C GLU A 1076 -5.93 5.55 -39.14
N THR A 1077 -5.13 4.60 -38.63
CA THR A 1077 -4.83 4.51 -37.19
C THR A 1077 -4.05 5.73 -36.72
N ILE A 1078 -4.51 6.38 -35.66
CA ILE A 1078 -3.86 7.56 -35.05
C ILE A 1078 -3.39 7.32 -33.61
N GLY A 1079 -3.73 6.19 -33.02
CA GLY A 1079 -3.21 5.74 -31.73
C GLY A 1079 -3.86 4.44 -31.28
N ASP A 1080 -3.20 3.77 -30.35
CA ASP A 1080 -3.64 2.53 -29.72
C ASP A 1080 -3.33 2.57 -28.22
N SER A 1081 -3.90 1.63 -27.47
CA SER A 1081 -3.62 1.39 -26.06
C SER A 1081 -3.53 -0.11 -25.83
N PRO A 1082 -2.50 -0.61 -25.13
CA PRO A 1082 -2.40 -2.02 -24.74
C PRO A 1082 -3.40 -2.41 -23.62
N TYR A 1083 -4.23 -1.46 -23.16
CA TYR A 1083 -5.22 -1.62 -22.11
C TYR A 1083 -6.65 -1.40 -22.65
N PRO A 1084 -7.71 -1.88 -21.95
CA PRO A 1084 -9.12 -1.66 -22.31
C PRO A 1084 -9.64 -0.26 -21.94
N PHE A 1085 -8.74 0.73 -21.89
CA PHE A 1085 -8.98 2.15 -21.64
C PHE A 1085 -7.78 2.93 -22.21
N GLY A 1086 -7.91 4.25 -22.34
CA GLY A 1086 -6.78 5.11 -22.71
C GLY A 1086 -7.16 6.53 -23.09
N VAL A 1087 -6.13 7.29 -23.51
CA VAL A 1087 -6.25 8.66 -24.02
C VAL A 1087 -5.57 8.75 -25.38
N PHE A 1088 -6.25 9.38 -26.33
CA PHE A 1088 -5.79 9.55 -27.70
C PHE A 1088 -5.74 11.04 -28.04
N THR A 1089 -4.59 11.50 -28.55
CA THR A 1089 -4.47 12.87 -29.07
C THR A 1089 -5.20 12.99 -30.41
N VAL A 1090 -6.07 14.00 -30.54
CA VAL A 1090 -6.90 14.23 -31.72
C VAL A 1090 -6.89 15.69 -32.14
N PRO A 1091 -6.92 16.01 -33.45
CA PRO A 1091 -6.96 17.39 -33.92
C PRO A 1091 -8.31 18.07 -33.65
N ALA A 1092 -8.31 19.39 -33.56
CA ALA A 1092 -9.49 20.22 -33.31
C ALA A 1092 -10.59 20.08 -34.39
N GLN A 1093 -10.20 19.81 -35.63
CA GLN A 1093 -11.10 19.68 -36.78
C GLN A 1093 -12.12 18.55 -36.61
N GLU A 1094 -13.39 18.82 -36.97
CA GLU A 1094 -14.41 17.77 -37.12
C GLU A 1094 -13.89 16.63 -38.01
N SER A 1095 -13.87 15.42 -37.47
CA SER A 1095 -13.38 14.24 -38.17
C SER A 1095 -14.25 13.02 -37.85
N SER A 1096 -14.20 12.01 -38.73
CA SER A 1096 -14.80 10.71 -38.45
C SER A 1096 -13.79 9.85 -37.69
N TYR A 1097 -14.24 9.21 -36.61
CA TYR A 1097 -13.42 8.34 -35.79
C TYR A 1097 -14.02 6.93 -35.75
N GLU A 1098 -13.15 5.94 -35.64
CA GLU A 1098 -13.49 4.53 -35.41
C GLU A 1098 -12.64 4.04 -34.24
N LEU A 1099 -13.28 3.79 -33.10
CA LEU A 1099 -12.65 3.23 -31.91
C LEU A 1099 -13.02 1.74 -31.82
N THR A 1100 -12.03 0.86 -31.80
CA THR A 1100 -12.24 -0.58 -31.55
C THR A 1100 -11.65 -0.95 -30.20
N LEU A 1101 -12.46 -1.57 -29.35
CA LEU A 1101 -12.05 -2.26 -28.12
C LEU A 1101 -12.10 -3.77 -28.36
N ASN A 1102 -11.05 -4.48 -27.99
CA ASN A 1102 -11.06 -5.94 -27.86
C ASN A 1102 -11.00 -6.31 -26.38
N THR A 1103 -11.77 -7.32 -25.95
CA THR A 1103 -11.64 -7.96 -24.64
C THR A 1103 -11.60 -9.48 -24.80
N ALA A 1104 -10.84 -10.19 -23.96
CA ALA A 1104 -10.71 -11.64 -24.00
C ALA A 1104 -10.39 -12.24 -22.62
N LYS A 1105 -10.68 -13.52 -22.45
CA LYS A 1105 -10.24 -14.37 -21.34
C LYS A 1105 -9.10 -15.28 -21.78
N PHE A 1106 -8.11 -15.50 -20.92
CA PHE A 1106 -7.05 -16.50 -21.08
C PHE A 1106 -6.87 -17.36 -19.81
N GLY A 1107 -5.89 -18.27 -19.81
CA GLY A 1107 -5.47 -19.03 -18.63
C GLY A 1107 -6.53 -19.99 -18.07
N GLN A 1108 -6.56 -20.15 -16.74
CA GLN A 1108 -7.60 -20.90 -16.03
C GLN A 1108 -9.00 -20.26 -16.17
N PRO A 1109 -9.18 -18.92 -16.12
CA PRO A 1109 -10.49 -18.27 -16.30
C PRO A 1109 -11.18 -18.63 -17.61
N ALA A 1110 -10.44 -18.72 -18.72
CA ALA A 1110 -10.99 -19.16 -20.01
C ALA A 1110 -11.56 -20.60 -20.00
N ARG A 1111 -11.23 -21.43 -19.02
CA ARG A 1111 -11.82 -22.78 -18.82
C ARG A 1111 -13.16 -22.74 -18.08
N VAL A 1112 -13.40 -21.70 -17.29
CA VAL A 1112 -14.68 -21.43 -16.62
C VAL A 1112 -15.58 -20.57 -17.51
N TRP A 1113 -15.00 -19.70 -18.34
CA TRP A 1113 -15.70 -18.89 -19.33
C TRP A 1113 -15.89 -19.64 -20.67
N ASN A 1114 -16.68 -20.71 -20.63
CA ASN A 1114 -17.04 -21.48 -21.83
C ASN A 1114 -17.90 -20.68 -22.84
N ARG A 1115 -18.38 -19.49 -22.47
CA ARG A 1115 -19.13 -18.55 -23.33
C ARG A 1115 -18.60 -17.12 -23.11
N THR A 1116 -18.64 -16.30 -24.15
CA THR A 1116 -18.07 -14.94 -24.17
C THR A 1116 -16.57 -14.89 -23.81
N ALA A 1117 -15.77 -15.87 -24.25
CA ALA A 1117 -14.33 -15.86 -24.04
C ALA A 1117 -13.58 -14.72 -24.78
N GLN A 1118 -14.23 -14.05 -25.74
CA GLN A 1118 -13.72 -12.87 -26.44
C GLN A 1118 -14.87 -11.97 -26.92
N THR A 1119 -14.65 -10.66 -26.94
CA THR A 1119 -15.49 -9.67 -27.63
C THR A 1119 -14.65 -8.68 -28.42
N THR A 1120 -15.21 -8.15 -29.51
CA THR A 1120 -14.66 -7.02 -30.27
C THR A 1120 -15.79 -6.03 -30.52
N THR A 1121 -15.65 -4.81 -30.02
CA THR A 1121 -16.68 -3.77 -30.10
C THR A 1121 -16.09 -2.55 -30.81
N THR A 1122 -16.70 -2.16 -31.93
CA THR A 1122 -16.26 -1.01 -32.74
C THR A 1122 -17.32 0.09 -32.76
N TRP A 1123 -16.95 1.28 -32.30
CA TRP A 1123 -17.78 2.48 -32.34
C TRP A 1123 -17.31 3.44 -33.44
N SER A 1124 -18.22 3.82 -34.33
CA SER A 1124 -17.99 4.87 -35.32
C SER A 1124 -18.72 6.15 -34.89
N PHE A 1125 -17.98 7.25 -34.72
CA PHE A 1125 -18.53 8.53 -34.27
C PHE A 1125 -17.87 9.73 -34.97
N ARG A 1126 -18.44 10.92 -34.78
CA ARG A 1126 -17.83 12.20 -35.18
C ARG A 1126 -17.49 13.02 -33.95
N SER A 1127 -16.39 13.77 -34.01
CA SER A 1127 -15.98 14.70 -32.96
C SER A 1127 -15.20 15.88 -33.56
N ALA A 1128 -15.46 17.07 -33.02
CA ALA A 1128 -14.69 18.30 -33.20
C ALA A 1128 -14.29 18.83 -31.81
N LEU A 1129 -13.45 19.84 -31.75
CA LEU A 1129 -13.25 20.65 -30.55
C LEU A 1129 -14.33 21.75 -30.49
N ASP A 1130 -15.21 21.70 -29.50
CA ASP A 1130 -15.87 22.92 -29.01
C ASP A 1130 -14.97 23.61 -27.98
N GLU A 1131 -14.47 24.80 -28.31
CA GLU A 1131 -13.62 25.62 -27.42
C GLU A 1131 -14.36 26.16 -26.19
N ASN A 1132 -15.70 26.11 -26.19
CA ASN A 1132 -16.55 26.61 -25.10
C ASN A 1132 -16.88 25.52 -24.05
N ALA A 1133 -16.57 24.25 -24.33
CA ALA A 1133 -16.96 23.11 -23.51
C ALA A 1133 -15.73 22.39 -22.91
N SER A 1134 -15.51 22.56 -21.60
CA SER A 1134 -14.39 21.96 -20.87
C SER A 1134 -14.41 20.43 -20.81
N SER A 1135 -15.56 19.81 -21.09
CA SER A 1135 -15.73 18.37 -21.29
C SER A 1135 -16.89 18.14 -22.26
N GLN A 1136 -16.72 17.21 -23.20
CA GLN A 1136 -17.68 16.89 -24.27
C GLN A 1136 -17.86 15.37 -24.33
N GLY A 1137 -19.05 14.86 -24.00
CA GLY A 1137 -19.30 13.41 -24.03
C GLY A 1137 -19.21 12.82 -25.44
N ILE A 1138 -18.50 11.70 -25.59
CA ILE A 1138 -18.42 10.98 -26.87
C ILE A 1138 -19.64 10.04 -27.01
N PRO A 1139 -20.33 10.01 -28.16
CA PRO A 1139 -21.56 9.22 -28.34
C PRO A 1139 -21.26 7.73 -28.58
N LEU A 1140 -20.83 7.04 -27.53
CA LEU A 1140 -20.70 5.59 -27.50
C LEU A 1140 -22.05 4.94 -27.16
N LEU A 1141 -22.35 3.83 -27.83
CA LEU A 1141 -23.55 3.02 -27.62
C LEU A 1141 -23.12 1.63 -27.16
N PHE A 1142 -23.64 1.15 -26.04
CA PHE A 1142 -23.31 -0.17 -25.51
C PHE A 1142 -24.46 -1.14 -25.82
N PRO A 1143 -24.32 -2.05 -26.80
CA PRO A 1143 -25.38 -2.97 -27.18
C PRO A 1143 -25.53 -4.10 -26.15
N HIS A 1144 -26.76 -4.40 -25.76
CA HIS A 1144 -27.09 -5.51 -24.88
C HIS A 1144 -27.96 -6.55 -25.61
N TYR A 1145 -27.68 -7.83 -25.32
CA TYR A 1145 -28.29 -8.99 -25.96
C TYR A 1145 -28.90 -9.89 -24.88
N ALA A 1146 -30.23 -9.85 -24.72
CA ALA A 1146 -30.94 -10.74 -23.81
C ALA A 1146 -31.44 -11.98 -24.56
N LEU A 1147 -30.91 -13.15 -24.19
CA LEU A 1147 -31.22 -14.44 -24.80
C LEU A 1147 -32.11 -15.27 -23.87
N PRO A 1148 -33.06 -16.09 -24.39
CA PRO A 1148 -33.82 -17.06 -23.61
C PRO A 1148 -32.97 -18.31 -23.29
N GLU A 1149 -31.93 -18.11 -22.48
CA GLU A 1149 -31.00 -19.13 -21.98
C GLU A 1149 -31.59 -19.94 -20.81
N ASP A 1150 -30.97 -21.08 -20.53
CA ASP A 1150 -31.34 -22.03 -19.46
C ASP A 1150 -30.64 -21.77 -18.10
N GLY A 1151 -29.88 -20.68 -17.97
CA GLY A 1151 -29.02 -20.41 -16.81
C GLY A 1151 -27.67 -21.15 -16.82
N LEU A 1152 -27.42 -22.02 -17.80
CA LEU A 1152 -26.13 -22.65 -18.11
C LEU A 1152 -25.46 -21.99 -19.33
N LYS A 1153 -26.02 -20.88 -19.82
CA LYS A 1153 -25.66 -20.23 -21.10
C LYS A 1153 -25.74 -21.19 -22.29
N THR A 1154 -26.76 -22.05 -22.29
CA THR A 1154 -27.16 -22.83 -23.46
C THR A 1154 -28.54 -22.42 -23.96
N LEU A 1155 -28.76 -22.60 -25.27
CA LEU A 1155 -30.05 -22.42 -25.91
C LEU A 1155 -30.36 -23.65 -26.78
N PRO A 1156 -31.60 -24.15 -26.80
CA PRO A 1156 -31.99 -25.24 -27.71
C PRO A 1156 -31.74 -24.88 -29.18
N ALA A 1157 -31.10 -25.79 -29.92
CA ALA A 1157 -30.84 -25.67 -31.35
C ALA A 1157 -32.14 -25.89 -32.17
N LYS A 1158 -33.05 -24.92 -32.12
CA LYS A 1158 -34.36 -24.91 -32.79
C LYS A 1158 -34.56 -23.61 -33.57
N ALA A 1159 -35.33 -23.66 -34.64
CA ALA A 1159 -35.76 -22.45 -35.35
C ALA A 1159 -36.70 -21.59 -34.49
N GLY A 1160 -36.74 -20.28 -34.75
CA GLY A 1160 -37.67 -19.35 -34.10
C GLY A 1160 -37.26 -18.87 -32.71
N GLN A 1161 -35.98 -19.00 -32.34
CA GLN A 1161 -35.43 -18.26 -31.19
C GLN A 1161 -35.54 -16.75 -31.43
N ARG A 1162 -35.75 -15.98 -30.36
CA ARG A 1162 -35.76 -14.51 -30.35
C ARG A 1162 -34.63 -14.02 -29.45
N ILE A 1163 -33.96 -12.94 -29.83
CA ILE A 1163 -32.89 -12.31 -29.05
C ILE A 1163 -33.30 -10.86 -28.88
N THR A 1164 -33.57 -10.41 -27.67
CA THR A 1164 -33.95 -9.02 -27.42
C THR A 1164 -32.71 -8.14 -27.53
N LEU A 1165 -32.84 -7.04 -28.29
CA LEU A 1165 -31.75 -6.12 -28.62
C LEU A 1165 -32.07 -4.74 -28.05
N THR A 1166 -31.19 -4.25 -27.17
CA THR A 1166 -31.23 -2.90 -26.59
C THR A 1166 -29.86 -2.25 -26.68
N ALA A 1167 -29.77 -0.96 -26.38
CA ALA A 1167 -28.49 -0.27 -26.21
C ALA A 1167 -28.59 0.79 -25.12
N THR A 1168 -27.56 0.90 -24.29
CA THR A 1168 -27.40 1.93 -23.26
C THR A 1168 -26.38 2.98 -23.67
N GLY A 1169 -26.33 4.07 -22.90
CA GLY A 1169 -25.37 5.15 -23.06
C GLY A 1169 -24.37 5.20 -21.92
N HIS A 1170 -24.00 6.42 -21.54
CA HIS A 1170 -23.22 6.74 -20.34
C HIS A 1170 -23.48 8.21 -19.96
N ALA A 1171 -22.92 8.70 -18.85
CA ALA A 1171 -23.21 10.04 -18.31
C ALA A 1171 -22.97 11.21 -19.28
N GLY A 1172 -22.13 11.02 -20.30
CA GLY A 1172 -21.85 12.03 -21.34
C GLY A 1172 -22.73 11.91 -22.58
N TYR A 1173 -23.50 10.82 -22.72
CA TYR A 1173 -24.37 10.56 -23.86
C TYR A 1173 -25.46 9.54 -23.51
N HIS A 1174 -26.71 10.02 -23.32
CA HIS A 1174 -27.88 9.15 -23.27
C HIS A 1174 -28.48 8.97 -24.68
N PRO A 1175 -28.80 7.74 -25.12
CA PRO A 1175 -29.22 7.47 -26.48
C PRO A 1175 -30.66 7.89 -26.79
N GLY A 1176 -30.89 8.33 -28.03
CA GLY A 1176 -32.24 8.46 -28.59
C GLY A 1176 -32.88 7.11 -28.91
N ALA A 1177 -34.19 7.10 -29.17
CA ALA A 1177 -34.93 5.87 -29.49
C ALA A 1177 -34.38 5.16 -30.75
N LEU A 1178 -33.97 3.89 -30.61
CA LEU A 1178 -33.42 3.07 -31.70
C LEU A 1178 -34.37 3.00 -32.91
N THR A 1179 -33.91 3.52 -34.05
CA THR A 1179 -34.68 3.67 -35.30
C THR A 1179 -34.60 2.48 -36.24
N SER A 1180 -33.47 1.75 -36.24
CA SER A 1180 -33.29 0.51 -37.00
C SER A 1180 -32.23 -0.37 -36.34
N VAL A 1181 -32.47 -1.69 -36.29
CA VAL A 1181 -31.49 -2.67 -35.84
C VAL A 1181 -31.32 -3.76 -36.90
N ARG A 1182 -30.08 -4.24 -37.08
CA ARG A 1182 -29.73 -5.42 -37.88
C ARG A 1182 -28.93 -6.36 -36.99
N LEU A 1183 -29.14 -7.66 -37.14
CA LEU A 1183 -28.40 -8.70 -36.44
C LEU A 1183 -27.93 -9.73 -37.46
N ALA A 1184 -26.71 -10.23 -37.29
CA ALA A 1184 -26.18 -11.37 -38.02
C ALA A 1184 -25.53 -12.34 -37.03
N TYR A 1185 -25.44 -13.61 -37.40
CA TYR A 1185 -24.84 -14.66 -36.58
C TYR A 1185 -23.99 -15.61 -37.43
N SER A 1186 -23.04 -16.25 -36.77
CA SER A 1186 -22.15 -17.27 -37.30
C SER A 1186 -22.21 -18.52 -36.40
N TYR A 1187 -21.93 -19.69 -36.96
CA TYR A 1187 -21.69 -20.93 -36.21
C TYR A 1187 -20.25 -21.47 -36.38
N ASP A 1188 -19.42 -20.75 -37.13
CA ASP A 1188 -18.07 -21.13 -37.59
C ASP A 1188 -17.00 -20.13 -37.12
N GLY A 1189 -17.23 -19.44 -36.00
CA GLY A 1189 -16.27 -18.50 -35.41
C GLY A 1189 -16.17 -17.15 -36.12
N GLY A 1190 -17.03 -16.88 -37.09
CA GLY A 1190 -17.08 -15.63 -37.86
C GLY A 1190 -16.65 -15.77 -39.32
N GLU A 1191 -16.38 -16.97 -39.82
CA GLU A 1191 -16.05 -17.21 -41.23
C GLU A 1191 -17.25 -16.93 -42.17
N THR A 1192 -18.47 -17.35 -41.78
CA THR A 1192 -19.69 -17.07 -42.53
C THR A 1192 -20.79 -16.47 -41.66
N TRP A 1193 -21.49 -15.46 -42.21
CA TRP A 1193 -22.47 -14.66 -41.47
C TRP A 1193 -23.86 -14.76 -42.11
N THR A 1194 -24.82 -15.28 -41.35
CA THR A 1194 -26.24 -15.31 -41.72
C THR A 1194 -26.96 -14.10 -41.13
N GLN A 1195 -27.65 -13.33 -41.97
CA GLN A 1195 -28.49 -12.21 -41.51
C GLN A 1195 -29.75 -12.75 -40.80
N ALA A 1196 -30.00 -12.28 -39.58
CA ALA A 1196 -31.26 -12.54 -38.87
C ALA A 1196 -32.34 -11.56 -39.34
N ARG A 1197 -33.61 -11.99 -39.30
CA ARG A 1197 -34.75 -11.08 -39.42
C ARG A 1197 -34.93 -10.36 -38.08
N THR A 1198 -34.75 -9.04 -38.08
CA THR A 1198 -35.14 -8.17 -36.96
C THR A 1198 -36.56 -7.65 -37.12
N GLU A 1199 -37.26 -7.45 -36.00
CA GLU A 1199 -38.54 -6.76 -35.93
C GLU A 1199 -38.64 -5.88 -34.67
N ARG A 1200 -39.45 -4.82 -34.73
CA ARG A 1200 -39.74 -3.97 -33.58
C ARG A 1200 -41.15 -4.22 -33.08
N ARG A 1201 -41.30 -4.50 -31.78
CA ARG A 1201 -42.59 -4.78 -31.14
C ARG A 1201 -42.65 -4.11 -29.77
N ASP A 1202 -43.76 -3.44 -29.50
CA ASP A 1202 -44.05 -2.85 -28.18
C ASP A 1202 -42.91 -1.94 -27.64
N GLY A 1203 -42.21 -1.26 -28.56
CA GLY A 1203 -41.05 -0.40 -28.31
C GLY A 1203 -39.68 -1.09 -28.46
N VAL A 1204 -39.61 -2.38 -28.17
CA VAL A 1204 -38.42 -3.25 -28.11
C VAL A 1204 -38.03 -3.80 -29.50
N TRP A 1205 -36.75 -4.10 -29.73
CA TRP A 1205 -36.26 -4.81 -30.92
C TRP A 1205 -35.93 -6.28 -30.61
N SER A 1206 -36.23 -7.19 -31.54
CA SER A 1206 -35.95 -8.64 -31.44
C SER A 1206 -35.71 -9.31 -32.80
#